data_AF-A0A932XYG6-F1
#
_entry.id   AF-A0A932XYG6-F1
#
_cell.length_a   1.000
_cell.length_b   1.000
_cell.length_c   1.000
_cell.angle_alpha   90.00
_cell.angle_beta   90.00
_cell.angle_gamma   90.00
#
_symmetry.space_group_name_H-M   'P 1'
#
loop_
_entity.id
_entity.type
_entity.pdbx_description
1 polymer ?
#
loop_
_entity_poly.entity_id
_entity_poly.type
_entity_poly.pdbx_seq_one_letter_code
_entity_poly.pdbx_strand_id
1 'polypeptide(L)'
;MLLVLALPQTVLSHSEVRVVKMTSRTFEPAEITVDQNATIIFVNQDEIPRWPASNIHPTHELYPEFDPKREIKPGETWSFKPKNPGTWKYHDHLNPHIRGIITVTSEDGSQTTTSSPASLNIIESVKNFLSSLVERIRNVFAPAPKLESYEFKKLNPEKQFETLTDFARKNGGSKAWSFILEAYKGEAGSIGNIHDLAHLAGKLIYEDKGIQGIGICTATFAFGCYHGLLDAAFKTSLADLPKAEKECEKVGQVNSGPYGSCIHGIGHGVASFHQSKKIRDALKDCDRLREGRNFCYDGVFMEFARSADPSFYSKSRLLYPCDELEQEYGTLYSLACGRNQPSVLMGRLGMEFNSVARVCENNTLGQEFKDACFSALGFSLASSQDESAIIAGCRKASDAFYVSRCLQAAAGELIFQDAPSWQDKSVRVCDASTLPFRQSCHEHLRRLIQDYGKELEEKFNLLKEGQDKDEYVRSQMGICYESGGKDSCYKKVAELFSNQLGLKDTLAIFQKNEQYPEIFARCHETTHYLSRNEYDRTKSIPSVYAQCNSTCHGGCYHGVLEQYLKDKQSLTLQDKNLATGELQKEFPKVCGKIEDFATPLVFNECLHGMGHAAMFVTDMEVPDSLSLCDIFDREDARERCYGGVFMENSSSSTNNDHPGRYVKGDDPLFPCNSLPEKYSKLCYRYQSSHFALITNHNWQKTAQLCLKVPQDYQDECFRTIGTNQVGFTQNVDLMKGNCLLMPTTHFKNVCIQGVVSSFAYRFVGDD
;
A
#
# COMPACT_ATOMS: atom_id res chain seq x y z
N MET A 1 17.67 12.05 -48.80
CA MET A 1 17.06 11.06 -47.88
C MET A 1 17.99 10.98 -46.67
N LEU A 2 17.82 11.89 -45.72
CA LEU A 2 18.67 12.04 -44.53
C LEU A 2 17.92 11.51 -43.32
N LEU A 3 18.55 10.56 -42.62
CA LEU A 3 18.14 9.98 -41.35
C LEU A 3 18.38 11.03 -40.24
N VAL A 4 17.33 11.49 -39.57
CA VAL A 4 17.46 12.30 -38.35
C VAL A 4 17.63 11.35 -37.18
N LEU A 5 18.84 11.29 -36.63
CA LEU A 5 19.14 10.70 -35.34
C LEU A 5 18.50 11.58 -34.26
N ALA A 6 17.43 11.09 -33.63
CA ALA A 6 16.92 11.66 -32.39
C ALA A 6 17.85 11.22 -31.25
N LEU A 7 18.66 12.15 -30.75
CA LEU A 7 19.36 12.01 -29.48
C LEU A 7 18.34 12.12 -28.33
N PRO A 8 18.37 11.25 -27.31
CA PRO A 8 17.57 11.45 -26.11
C PRO A 8 18.13 12.68 -25.37
N GLN A 9 17.29 13.69 -25.19
CA GLN A 9 17.59 14.84 -24.35
C GLN A 9 17.65 14.37 -22.89
N THR A 10 18.83 14.42 -22.28
CA THR A 10 18.98 14.30 -20.83
C THR A 10 18.43 15.56 -20.18
N VAL A 11 17.19 15.51 -19.72
CA VAL A 11 16.62 16.56 -18.86
C VAL A 11 17.04 16.27 -17.43
N LEU A 12 18.21 16.79 -17.03
CA LEU A 12 18.54 17.01 -15.62
C LEU A 12 17.96 18.38 -15.24
N SER A 13 16.70 18.41 -14.82
CA SER A 13 16.11 19.59 -14.20
C SER A 13 16.34 19.51 -12.68
N HIS A 14 17.44 20.07 -12.19
CA HIS A 14 17.59 20.41 -10.78
C HIS A 14 17.45 21.94 -10.65
N SER A 15 16.42 22.41 -9.94
CA SER A 15 16.29 23.84 -9.60
C SER A 15 17.22 24.14 -8.43
N GLU A 16 18.29 24.91 -8.66
CA GLU A 16 19.22 25.37 -7.62
C GLU A 16 18.49 26.30 -6.63
N VAL A 17 18.63 26.10 -5.31
CA VAL A 17 18.08 27.03 -4.29
C VAL A 17 19.22 27.73 -3.57
N ARG A 18 19.19 29.07 -3.54
CA ARG A 18 20.15 29.91 -2.80
C ARG A 18 19.47 30.76 -1.76
N VAL A 19 20.10 30.88 -0.60
CA VAL A 19 19.59 31.70 0.51
C VAL A 19 20.49 32.92 0.70
N VAL A 20 19.89 34.10 0.77
CA VAL A 20 20.53 35.38 1.08
C VAL A 20 19.93 35.91 2.38
N LYS A 21 20.75 36.07 3.41
CA LYS A 21 20.31 36.66 4.68
C LYS A 21 20.42 38.17 4.61
N MET A 22 19.38 38.88 5.04
CA MET A 22 19.38 40.33 5.19
C MET A 22 19.70 40.64 6.65
N THR A 23 20.85 41.26 6.89
CA THR A 23 21.32 41.62 8.24
C THR A 23 21.39 43.13 8.39
N SER A 24 21.63 43.60 9.63
CA SER A 24 21.79 45.03 9.93
C SER A 24 22.90 45.74 9.15
N ARG A 25 23.85 44.99 8.57
CA ARG A 25 25.01 45.56 7.87
C ARG A 25 25.09 45.22 6.38
N THR A 26 24.59 44.06 5.94
CA THR A 26 24.75 43.61 4.54
C THR A 26 23.74 42.52 4.15
N PHE A 27 23.73 42.15 2.87
CA PHE A 27 23.24 40.85 2.42
C PHE A 27 24.34 39.79 2.57
N GLU A 28 24.01 38.57 3.03
CA GLU A 28 24.95 37.48 3.25
C GLU A 28 24.49 36.18 2.56
N PRO A 29 25.23 35.69 1.55
CA PRO A 29 26.36 36.36 0.88
C PRO A 29 25.90 37.63 0.13
N ALA A 30 26.80 38.61 -0.01
CA ALA A 30 26.51 39.87 -0.71
C ALA A 30 26.45 39.72 -2.23
N GLU A 31 27.16 38.71 -2.75
CA GLU A 31 27.16 38.36 -4.18
C GLU A 31 26.85 36.87 -4.33
N ILE A 32 25.95 36.54 -5.26
CA ILE A 32 25.58 35.16 -5.60
C ILE A 32 25.58 34.96 -7.10
N THR A 33 25.96 33.76 -7.52
CA THR A 33 25.82 33.29 -8.90
C THR A 33 24.86 32.10 -8.91
N VAL A 34 23.86 32.14 -9.78
CA VAL A 34 22.80 31.14 -9.88
C VAL A 34 22.39 30.91 -11.34
N ASP A 35 21.79 29.75 -11.64
CA ASP A 35 21.18 29.50 -12.95
C ASP A 35 19.81 30.19 -13.12
N GLN A 36 19.29 30.23 -14.36
CA GLN A 36 18.01 30.89 -14.72
C GLN A 36 16.76 30.14 -14.19
N ASN A 37 16.92 28.93 -13.65
CA ASN A 37 15.85 28.14 -13.03
C ASN A 37 15.97 28.09 -11.50
N ALA A 38 16.88 28.87 -10.92
CA ALA A 38 17.14 28.89 -9.49
C ALA A 38 16.04 29.60 -8.70
N THR A 39 15.98 29.34 -7.39
CA THR A 39 15.17 30.08 -6.43
C THR A 39 16.08 30.75 -5.41
N ILE A 40 15.97 32.07 -5.28
CA ILE A 40 16.75 32.88 -4.35
C ILE A 40 15.84 33.29 -3.20
N ILE A 41 16.17 32.90 -1.97
CA ILE A 41 15.37 33.16 -0.77
C ILE A 41 16.06 34.23 0.06
N PHE A 42 15.43 35.40 0.18
CA PHE A 42 15.83 36.46 1.08
C PHE A 42 15.23 36.23 2.46
N VAL A 43 16.06 36.08 3.49
CA VAL A 43 15.61 35.89 4.88
C VAL A 43 15.92 37.14 5.67
N ASN A 44 14.91 37.80 6.23
CA ASN A 44 15.16 38.91 7.13
C ASN A 44 15.64 38.40 8.49
N GLN A 45 16.93 38.53 8.77
CA GLN A 45 17.54 38.21 10.06
C GLN A 45 17.91 39.47 10.86
N ASP A 46 17.48 40.63 10.39
CA ASP A 46 17.61 41.89 11.10
C ASP A 46 16.43 42.08 12.08
N GLU A 47 16.56 43.02 13.01
CA GLU A 47 15.51 43.36 14.00
C GLU A 47 14.49 44.36 13.45
N ILE A 48 14.75 44.93 12.26
CA ILE A 48 13.88 45.87 11.56
C ILE A 48 13.41 45.28 10.21
N PRO A 49 12.28 45.78 9.64
CA PRO A 49 11.87 45.38 8.30
C PRO A 49 12.96 45.68 7.26
N ARG A 50 13.08 44.80 6.26
CA ARG A 50 14.08 44.86 5.18
C ARG A 50 13.39 44.69 3.84
N TRP A 51 13.92 45.26 2.77
CA TRP A 51 13.26 45.20 1.46
C TRP A 51 14.30 45.06 0.34
N PRO A 52 14.64 43.84 -0.09
CA PRO A 52 15.58 43.64 -1.17
C PRO A 52 14.90 43.97 -2.51
N ALA A 53 15.38 44.99 -3.22
CA ALA A 53 14.80 45.41 -4.49
C ALA A 53 15.88 45.79 -5.51
N SER A 54 15.58 45.54 -6.79
CA SER A 54 16.47 45.86 -7.90
C SER A 54 16.83 47.35 -7.93
N ASN A 55 18.00 47.68 -8.44
CA ASN A 55 18.34 49.06 -8.77
C ASN A 55 17.45 49.58 -9.93
N ILE A 56 17.33 50.88 -10.18
CA ILE A 56 17.87 52.03 -9.44
C ILE A 56 16.88 52.46 -8.35
N HIS A 57 17.37 52.85 -7.17
CA HIS A 57 16.51 53.41 -6.11
C HIS A 57 15.95 54.78 -6.52
N PRO A 58 14.66 55.09 -6.30
CA PRO A 58 13.63 54.26 -5.67
C PRO A 58 12.75 53.50 -6.68
N THR A 59 13.05 53.55 -7.97
CA THR A 59 12.12 53.12 -9.04
C THR A 59 12.16 51.62 -9.35
N HIS A 60 13.27 50.95 -9.02
CA HIS A 60 13.52 49.50 -9.22
C HIS A 60 13.41 49.03 -10.67
N GLU A 61 13.61 49.95 -11.61
CA GLU A 61 13.34 49.73 -13.04
C GLU A 61 14.30 48.77 -13.75
N LEU A 62 15.48 48.46 -13.19
CA LEU A 62 16.44 47.58 -13.87
C LEU A 62 15.99 46.12 -13.84
N TYR A 63 15.31 45.68 -12.78
CA TYR A 63 14.68 44.37 -12.75
C TYR A 63 13.38 44.45 -11.93
N PRO A 64 12.28 44.96 -12.52
CA PRO A 64 11.04 45.29 -11.80
C PRO A 64 10.39 44.10 -11.09
N GLU A 65 10.64 42.88 -11.56
CA GLU A 65 10.18 41.64 -10.94
C GLU A 65 11.02 41.22 -9.72
N PHE A 66 12.25 41.74 -9.60
CA PHE A 66 13.05 41.65 -8.39
C PHE A 66 12.68 42.80 -7.43
N ASP A 67 11.43 42.78 -7.01
CA ASP A 67 10.89 43.69 -6.01
C ASP A 67 9.70 43.01 -5.29
N PRO A 68 9.76 42.75 -3.97
CA PRO A 68 8.62 42.22 -3.22
C PRO A 68 7.43 43.18 -3.16
N LYS A 69 7.61 44.45 -3.53
CA LYS A 69 6.63 45.55 -3.46
C LYS A 69 6.07 45.81 -2.07
N ARG A 70 6.78 45.31 -1.06
CA ARG A 70 6.47 45.45 0.37
C ARG A 70 7.73 45.20 1.19
N GLU A 71 7.71 45.70 2.41
CA GLU A 71 8.71 45.38 3.42
C GLU A 71 8.58 43.91 3.87
N ILE A 72 9.72 43.28 4.14
CA ILE A 72 9.84 41.94 4.72
C ILE A 72 10.16 42.10 6.19
N LYS A 73 9.29 41.62 7.09
CA LYS A 73 9.44 41.83 8.54
C LYS A 73 10.55 40.93 9.14
N PRO A 74 11.08 41.26 10.33
CA PRO A 74 12.04 40.39 11.03
C PRO A 74 11.57 38.93 11.11
N GLY A 75 12.41 37.99 10.72
CA GLY A 75 12.11 36.56 10.67
C GLY A 75 11.27 36.10 9.47
N GLU A 76 10.79 37.03 8.63
CA GLU A 76 10.06 36.72 7.40
C GLU A 76 11.02 36.45 6.23
N THR A 77 10.54 35.69 5.24
CA THR A 77 11.30 35.36 4.04
C THR A 77 10.57 35.81 2.79
N TRP A 78 11.32 36.09 1.73
CA TRP A 78 10.78 36.36 0.40
C TRP A 78 11.59 35.61 -0.66
N SER A 79 10.91 34.93 -1.57
CA SER A 79 11.53 34.15 -2.63
C SER A 79 11.45 34.87 -3.97
N PHE A 80 12.57 34.90 -4.66
CA PHE A 80 12.74 35.46 -5.99
C PHE A 80 13.24 34.40 -6.97
N LYS A 81 12.59 34.29 -8.13
CA LYS A 81 13.03 33.41 -9.22
C LYS A 81 13.51 34.26 -10.39
N PRO A 82 14.84 34.37 -10.62
CA PRO A 82 15.36 35.14 -11.73
C PRO A 82 14.96 34.51 -13.06
N LYS A 83 14.28 35.27 -13.91
CA LYS A 83 13.90 34.90 -15.28
C LYS A 83 14.87 35.42 -16.33
N ASN A 84 15.63 36.47 -16.01
CA ASN A 84 16.49 37.18 -16.96
C ASN A 84 17.96 36.90 -16.61
N PRO A 85 18.73 36.23 -17.49
CA PRO A 85 20.17 36.11 -17.36
C PRO A 85 20.85 37.49 -17.33
N GLY A 86 21.92 37.63 -16.57
CA GLY A 86 22.66 38.88 -16.39
C GLY A 86 23.07 39.15 -14.95
N THR A 87 23.84 40.22 -14.75
CA THR A 87 24.29 40.66 -13.42
C THR A 87 23.40 41.80 -12.93
N TRP A 88 22.56 41.50 -11.95
CA TRP A 88 21.58 42.40 -11.36
C TRP A 88 22.07 42.93 -10.02
N LYS A 89 22.27 44.24 -9.95
CA LYS A 89 22.56 44.93 -8.70
C LYS A 89 21.24 45.27 -8.01
N TYR A 90 21.18 45.02 -6.71
CA TYR A 90 20.02 45.31 -5.88
C TYR A 90 20.46 45.98 -4.58
N HIS A 91 19.53 46.60 -3.89
CA HIS A 91 19.74 47.28 -2.62
C HIS A 91 18.59 46.99 -1.67
N ASP A 92 18.77 47.35 -0.41
CA ASP A 92 17.64 47.44 0.50
C ASP A 92 16.88 48.77 0.27
N HIS A 93 15.60 48.73 -0.08
CA HIS A 93 14.80 49.92 -0.36
C HIS A 93 14.71 50.87 0.83
N LEU A 94 14.69 50.32 2.05
CA LEU A 94 14.64 51.09 3.31
C LEU A 94 16.04 51.60 3.69
N ASN A 95 17.11 50.91 3.26
CA ASN A 95 18.50 51.28 3.52
C ASN A 95 19.40 51.15 2.26
N PRO A 96 19.33 52.09 1.28
CA PRO A 96 19.92 51.92 -0.05
C PRO A 96 21.45 51.80 -0.13
N HIS A 97 22.14 52.02 0.99
CA HIS A 97 23.59 51.79 1.13
C HIS A 97 23.93 50.29 1.28
N ILE A 98 22.99 49.47 1.73
CA ILE A 98 23.14 48.01 1.81
C ILE A 98 22.80 47.41 0.45
N ARG A 99 23.78 46.78 -0.19
CA ARG A 99 23.74 46.40 -1.61
C ARG A 99 24.20 44.97 -1.81
N GLY A 100 23.67 44.33 -2.84
CA GLY A 100 24.10 43.01 -3.27
C GLY A 100 24.09 42.87 -4.79
N ILE A 101 24.66 41.76 -5.27
CA ILE A 101 24.76 41.44 -6.69
C ILE A 101 24.28 40.00 -6.92
N ILE A 102 23.39 39.81 -7.89
CA ILE A 102 22.98 38.50 -8.36
C ILE A 102 23.45 38.34 -9.80
N THR A 103 24.31 37.36 -10.06
CA THR A 103 24.68 36.97 -11.42
C THR A 103 23.89 35.74 -11.83
N VAL A 104 23.00 35.90 -12.80
CA VAL A 104 22.17 34.83 -13.35
C VAL A 104 22.81 34.34 -14.63
N THR A 105 23.28 33.10 -14.66
CA THR A 105 23.89 32.50 -15.85
C THR A 105 22.84 31.79 -16.70
N SER A 106 22.81 32.07 -18.01
CA SER A 106 22.05 31.27 -18.98
C SER A 106 22.81 29.99 -19.32
N GLU A 107 22.10 28.91 -19.64
CA GLU A 107 22.68 27.85 -20.48
C GLU A 107 22.90 28.46 -21.89
N ASP A 108 24.16 28.79 -22.17
CA ASP A 108 24.74 29.35 -23.40
C ASP A 108 24.15 30.65 -24.01
N GLY A 109 24.71 31.78 -23.57
CA GLY A 109 25.20 32.89 -24.42
C GLY A 109 24.27 33.76 -25.28
N SER A 110 24.05 35.00 -24.80
CA SER A 110 24.05 36.28 -25.55
C SER A 110 22.72 36.99 -25.93
N GLN A 111 22.44 38.05 -25.14
CA GLN A 111 22.05 39.43 -25.51
C GLN A 111 20.62 39.80 -25.99
N THR A 112 19.91 40.57 -25.12
CA THR A 112 19.26 41.93 -25.28
C THR A 112 18.43 42.25 -26.54
N THR A 113 17.29 42.96 -26.55
CA THR A 113 16.63 43.95 -25.64
C THR A 113 15.26 44.41 -26.22
N THR A 114 14.29 44.75 -25.34
CA THR A 114 13.24 45.83 -25.37
C THR A 114 12.17 45.89 -26.48
N SER A 115 10.90 46.27 -26.28
CA SER A 115 10.30 47.36 -25.45
C SER A 115 8.76 47.26 -25.20
N SER A 116 8.35 47.76 -24.01
CA SER A 116 7.06 48.23 -23.41
C SER A 116 6.04 49.09 -24.24
N PRO A 117 4.92 49.68 -23.67
CA PRO A 117 3.89 49.22 -22.68
C PRO A 117 2.43 49.81 -22.84
N ALA A 118 1.56 49.55 -21.83
CA ALA A 118 0.42 50.34 -21.25
C ALA A 118 -1.02 50.03 -21.73
N SER A 119 -2.10 50.04 -20.91
CA SER A 119 -2.45 50.89 -19.74
C SER A 119 -3.59 50.30 -18.84
N LEU A 120 -3.74 50.89 -17.65
CA LEU A 120 -4.64 50.59 -16.51
C LEU A 120 -6.06 51.18 -16.63
N ASN A 121 -7.01 50.73 -15.78
CA ASN A 121 -7.90 51.66 -15.06
C ASN A 121 -8.42 51.13 -13.72
N ILE A 122 -8.38 52.01 -12.72
CA ILE A 122 -8.64 51.81 -11.29
C ILE A 122 -9.88 52.63 -10.91
N ILE A 123 -11.09 52.06 -10.95
CA ILE A 123 -12.27 52.59 -10.22
C ILE A 123 -13.23 51.43 -9.90
N GLU A 124 -12.89 50.57 -8.94
CA GLU A 124 -13.88 49.63 -8.36
C GLU A 124 -13.66 49.32 -6.87
N SER A 125 -12.59 49.85 -6.26
CA SER A 125 -12.17 49.51 -4.90
C SER A 125 -13.02 50.13 -3.77
N VAL A 126 -13.87 51.13 -4.05
CA VAL A 126 -14.58 51.85 -2.99
C VAL A 126 -15.92 51.18 -2.62
N LYS A 127 -16.53 50.40 -3.52
CA LYS A 127 -17.77 49.68 -3.22
C LYS A 127 -17.55 48.40 -2.39
N ASN A 128 -16.37 47.78 -2.50
CA ASN A 128 -16.08 46.50 -1.86
C ASN A 128 -15.73 46.61 -0.36
N PHE A 129 -15.48 47.82 0.15
CA PHE A 129 -15.13 48.00 1.55
C PHE A 129 -16.37 47.88 2.47
N LEU A 130 -17.52 48.40 2.04
CA LEU A 130 -18.74 48.46 2.87
C LEU A 130 -19.49 47.12 2.95
N SER A 131 -19.34 46.23 1.96
CA SER A 131 -19.88 44.86 2.02
C SER A 131 -19.09 43.93 2.96
N SER A 132 -17.79 44.20 3.14
CA SER A 132 -16.88 43.34 3.92
C SER A 132 -17.13 43.36 5.43
N LEU A 133 -17.83 44.37 5.94
CA LEU A 133 -18.12 44.52 7.37
C LEU A 133 -19.36 43.73 7.81
N VAL A 134 -20.33 43.57 6.90
CA VAL A 134 -21.58 42.82 7.16
C VAL A 134 -21.36 41.31 7.05
N GLU A 135 -20.41 40.87 6.21
CA GLU A 135 -19.98 39.46 6.08
C GLU A 135 -19.27 38.92 7.33
N ARG A 136 -18.53 39.76 8.08
CA ARG A 136 -17.74 39.32 9.24
C ARG A 136 -18.56 38.90 10.46
N ILE A 137 -19.81 39.32 10.57
CA ILE A 137 -20.69 38.94 11.69
C ILE A 137 -21.39 37.60 11.41
N ARG A 138 -21.50 37.17 10.14
CA ARG A 138 -22.19 35.93 9.75
C ARG A 138 -21.34 34.67 9.92
N ASN A 139 -20.01 34.78 9.86
CA ASN A 139 -19.08 33.64 9.79
C ASN A 139 -18.64 33.03 11.14
N VAL A 140 -19.21 33.47 12.26
CA VAL A 140 -18.95 32.82 13.57
C VAL A 140 -19.77 31.54 13.75
N PHE A 141 -20.82 31.33 12.94
CA PHE A 141 -21.75 30.19 13.06
C PHE A 141 -21.89 29.34 11.79
N ALA A 142 -20.94 29.41 10.86
CA ALA A 142 -20.95 28.56 9.65
C ALA A 142 -20.05 27.32 9.82
N PRO A 143 -20.49 26.11 9.42
CA PRO A 143 -19.61 24.94 9.36
C PRO A 143 -18.49 25.16 8.34
N ALA A 144 -17.27 24.71 8.67
CA ALA A 144 -16.09 24.93 7.83
C ALA A 144 -16.23 24.27 6.43
N PRO A 145 -15.83 24.96 5.35
CA PRO A 145 -15.80 24.34 4.02
C PRO A 145 -14.79 23.19 3.98
N LYS A 146 -15.15 22.09 3.33
CA LYS A 146 -14.25 20.96 3.04
C LYS A 146 -13.14 21.43 2.11
N LEU A 147 -11.89 21.09 2.44
CA LEU A 147 -10.76 21.23 1.53
C LEU A 147 -10.88 20.13 0.48
N GLU A 148 -11.12 20.51 -0.77
CA GLU A 148 -11.31 19.56 -1.88
C GLU A 148 -9.98 19.25 -2.59
N SER A 149 -9.65 17.96 -2.74
CA SER A 149 -8.35 17.47 -3.23
C SER A 149 -7.99 17.99 -4.63
N TYR A 150 -8.97 18.08 -5.53
CA TYR A 150 -8.76 18.52 -6.91
C TYR A 150 -8.33 19.99 -7.01
N GLU A 151 -8.92 20.86 -6.20
CA GLU A 151 -8.57 22.28 -6.18
C GLU A 151 -7.24 22.53 -5.46
N PHE A 152 -6.95 21.75 -4.42
CA PHE A 152 -5.65 21.79 -3.74
C PHE A 152 -4.49 21.45 -4.69
N LYS A 153 -4.63 20.43 -5.53
CA LYS A 153 -3.58 20.03 -6.49
C LYS A 153 -3.26 21.07 -7.55
N LYS A 154 -4.22 21.93 -7.91
CA LYS A 154 -4.02 23.02 -8.88
C LYS A 154 -3.28 24.22 -8.30
N LEU A 155 -3.22 24.33 -6.98
CA LEU A 155 -2.46 25.39 -6.32
C LEU A 155 -0.98 25.23 -6.65
N ASN A 156 -0.28 26.35 -6.72
CA ASN A 156 1.18 26.30 -6.78
C ASN A 156 1.74 25.77 -5.44
N PRO A 157 2.98 25.25 -5.41
CA PRO A 157 3.56 24.64 -4.21
C PRO A 157 3.49 25.52 -2.95
N GLU A 158 3.76 26.81 -3.06
CA GLU A 158 3.71 27.76 -1.94
C GLU A 158 2.31 27.85 -1.32
N LYS A 159 1.28 28.00 -2.17
CA LYS A 159 -0.12 28.02 -1.70
C LYS A 159 -0.57 26.68 -1.15
N GLN A 160 -0.04 25.56 -1.65
CA GLN A 160 -0.32 24.24 -1.07
C GLN A 160 0.22 24.14 0.36
N PHE A 161 1.45 24.62 0.60
CA PHE A 161 2.06 24.64 1.92
C PHE A 161 1.29 25.54 2.90
N GLU A 162 0.93 26.75 2.48
CA GLU A 162 0.12 27.67 3.28
C GLU A 162 -1.26 27.08 3.60
N THR A 163 -1.93 26.56 2.58
CA THR A 163 -3.27 25.97 2.72
C THR A 163 -3.25 24.75 3.64
N LEU A 164 -2.25 23.88 3.52
CA LEU A 164 -2.09 22.71 4.38
C LEU A 164 -1.78 23.10 5.82
N THR A 165 -0.93 24.12 6.02
CA THR A 165 -0.60 24.67 7.35
C THR A 165 -1.83 25.27 8.02
N ASP A 166 -2.62 26.08 7.29
CA ASP A 166 -3.85 26.67 7.82
C ASP A 166 -4.94 25.64 8.07
N PHE A 167 -5.01 24.61 7.22
CA PHE A 167 -5.88 23.47 7.44
C PHE A 167 -5.49 22.73 8.73
N ALA A 168 -4.20 22.44 8.94
CA ALA A 168 -3.69 21.79 10.13
C ALA A 168 -3.90 22.62 11.40
N ARG A 169 -3.72 23.94 11.36
CA ARG A 169 -4.00 24.83 12.51
C ARG A 169 -5.45 24.75 12.99
N LYS A 170 -6.39 24.54 12.07
CA LYS A 170 -7.83 24.44 12.38
C LYS A 170 -8.26 23.02 12.76
N ASN A 171 -7.60 22.00 12.22
CA ASN A 171 -8.09 20.63 12.23
C ASN A 171 -7.15 19.62 12.92
N GLY A 172 -5.93 20.02 13.26
CA GLY A 172 -4.86 19.17 13.78
C GLY A 172 -3.97 18.57 12.68
N GLY A 173 -2.73 18.25 13.04
CA GLY A 173 -1.72 17.70 12.12
C GLY A 173 -2.11 16.33 11.57
N SER A 174 -2.80 15.50 12.38
CA SER A 174 -3.30 14.20 11.92
C SER A 174 -4.26 14.31 10.74
N LYS A 175 -5.18 15.29 10.77
CA LYS A 175 -6.15 15.48 9.68
C LYS A 175 -5.47 16.04 8.43
N ALA A 176 -4.46 16.88 8.58
CA ALA A 176 -3.66 17.35 7.46
C ALA A 176 -2.92 16.19 6.75
N TRP A 177 -2.39 15.25 7.52
CA TRP A 177 -1.78 14.05 6.96
C TRP A 177 -2.79 13.14 6.25
N SER A 178 -3.94 12.87 6.87
CA SER A 178 -5.02 12.12 6.21
C SER A 178 -5.50 12.79 4.92
N PHE A 179 -5.53 14.12 4.89
CA PHE A 179 -5.86 14.87 3.68
C PHE A 179 -4.83 14.65 2.57
N ILE A 180 -3.52 14.71 2.86
CA ILE A 180 -2.46 14.46 1.86
C ILE A 180 -2.50 13.02 1.33
N LEU A 181 -2.72 12.03 2.21
CA LEU A 181 -2.90 10.63 1.81
C LEU A 181 -4.06 10.44 0.84
N GLU A 182 -5.21 11.05 1.13
CA GLU A 182 -6.39 10.94 0.26
C GLU A 182 -6.22 11.76 -1.02
N ALA A 183 -5.68 12.98 -0.92
CA ALA A 183 -5.51 13.86 -2.06
C ALA A 183 -4.62 13.20 -3.11
N TYR A 184 -3.50 12.60 -2.72
CA TYR A 184 -2.49 12.01 -3.63
C TYR A 184 -2.52 10.48 -3.64
N LYS A 185 -3.68 9.88 -3.35
CA LYS A 185 -3.84 8.42 -3.36
C LYS A 185 -3.46 7.84 -4.73
N GLY A 186 -2.52 6.89 -4.73
CA GLY A 186 -2.01 6.24 -5.94
C GLY A 186 -0.89 6.98 -6.66
N GLU A 187 -0.40 8.12 -6.14
CA GLU A 187 0.74 8.85 -6.71
C GLU A 187 2.05 8.54 -5.96
N ALA A 188 3.16 8.43 -6.70
CA ALA A 188 4.48 8.26 -6.12
C ALA A 188 4.97 9.56 -5.46
N GLY A 189 5.70 9.43 -4.34
CA GLY A 189 6.22 10.60 -3.60
C GLY A 189 7.20 11.47 -4.37
N SER A 190 7.83 10.93 -5.42
CA SER A 190 8.75 11.63 -6.33
C SER A 190 8.03 12.53 -7.35
N ILE A 191 6.70 12.48 -7.42
CA ILE A 191 5.90 13.30 -8.33
C ILE A 191 5.69 14.68 -7.70
N GLY A 192 6.08 15.73 -8.43
CA GLY A 192 5.88 17.11 -7.99
C GLY A 192 6.56 17.42 -6.65
N ASN A 193 5.82 18.03 -5.73
CA ASN A 193 6.26 18.41 -4.37
C ASN A 193 5.57 17.57 -3.28
N ILE A 194 5.04 16.38 -3.61
CA ILE A 194 4.26 15.56 -2.67
C ILE A 194 5.12 15.14 -1.46
N HIS A 195 6.38 14.75 -1.70
CA HIS A 195 7.32 14.44 -0.63
C HIS A 195 7.50 15.62 0.35
N ASP A 196 7.63 16.85 -0.16
CA ASP A 196 7.83 18.03 0.68
C ASP A 196 6.56 18.37 1.48
N LEU A 197 5.36 18.14 0.90
CA LEU A 197 4.09 18.25 1.62
C LEU A 197 3.96 17.20 2.73
N ALA A 198 4.47 15.98 2.50
CA ALA A 198 4.55 14.95 3.52
C ALA A 198 5.51 15.35 4.65
N HIS A 199 6.66 15.96 4.33
CA HIS A 199 7.57 16.56 5.32
C HIS A 199 6.88 17.62 6.17
N LEU A 200 6.18 18.56 5.54
CA LEU A 200 5.38 19.56 6.24
C LEU A 200 4.32 18.92 7.15
N ALA A 201 3.58 17.92 6.66
CA ALA A 201 2.57 17.22 7.46
C ALA A 201 3.17 16.55 8.71
N GLY A 202 4.34 15.92 8.58
CA GLY A 202 5.09 15.36 9.70
C GLY A 202 5.46 16.41 10.76
N LYS A 203 6.00 17.56 10.32
CA LYS A 203 6.30 18.69 11.21
C LYS A 203 5.06 19.17 11.95
N LEU A 204 3.94 19.32 11.25
CA LEU A 204 2.67 19.76 11.81
C LEU A 204 2.10 18.74 12.81
N ILE A 205 2.28 17.43 12.57
CA ILE A 205 1.93 16.39 13.55
C ILE A 205 2.77 16.54 14.82
N TYR A 206 4.07 16.80 14.70
CA TYR A 206 4.92 17.03 15.88
C TYR A 206 4.47 18.27 16.67
N GLU A 207 4.17 19.37 15.99
CA GLU A 207 3.68 20.61 16.63
C GLU A 207 2.35 20.39 17.37
N ASP A 208 1.49 19.51 16.86
CA ASP A 208 0.19 19.16 17.45
C ASP A 208 0.30 18.15 18.60
N LYS A 209 1.11 17.10 18.43
CA LYS A 209 1.08 15.90 19.30
C LYS A 209 2.41 15.51 19.94
N GLY A 210 3.50 16.19 19.61
CA GLY A 210 4.84 15.81 20.02
C GLY A 210 5.29 14.47 19.42
N ILE A 211 6.25 13.82 20.07
CA ILE A 211 6.88 12.58 19.57
C ILE A 211 5.89 11.41 19.46
N GLN A 212 4.81 11.42 20.24
CA GLN A 212 3.74 10.43 20.20
C GLN A 212 2.98 10.44 18.86
N GLY A 213 3.15 11.50 18.05
CA GLY A 213 2.56 11.59 16.73
C GLY A 213 3.19 10.67 15.68
N ILE A 214 4.36 10.07 15.96
CA ILE A 214 5.07 9.16 15.03
C ILE A 214 4.16 8.07 14.48
N GLY A 215 3.30 7.48 15.33
CA GLY A 215 2.38 6.41 14.95
C GLY A 215 1.33 6.79 13.90
N ILE A 216 1.21 8.07 13.57
CA ILE A 216 0.27 8.58 12.56
C ILE A 216 0.92 8.60 11.17
N CYS A 217 2.25 8.74 11.10
CA CYS A 217 2.98 8.73 9.84
C CYS A 217 3.00 7.33 9.22
N THR A 218 3.15 7.28 7.89
CA THR A 218 3.37 6.05 7.14
C THR A 218 4.58 6.22 6.23
N ALA A 219 5.02 5.13 5.61
CA ALA A 219 6.09 5.16 4.60
C ALA A 219 5.70 5.85 3.28
N THR A 220 4.41 6.18 3.11
CA THR A 220 3.85 6.78 1.90
C THR A 220 4.54 8.11 1.59
N PHE A 221 4.74 8.38 0.29
CA PHE A 221 5.43 9.56 -0.24
C PHE A 221 6.91 9.64 0.18
N ALA A 222 7.62 8.52 0.04
CA ALA A 222 9.06 8.40 0.32
C ALA A 222 9.42 8.86 1.74
N PHE A 223 8.67 8.38 2.74
CA PHE A 223 8.93 8.61 4.18
C PHE A 223 8.87 10.08 4.64
N GLY A 224 8.38 11.00 3.80
CA GLY A 224 8.42 12.44 4.10
C GLY A 224 7.80 12.80 5.47
N CYS A 225 6.69 12.15 5.86
CA CYS A 225 6.06 12.38 7.16
C CYS A 225 7.00 12.07 8.35
N TYR A 226 7.70 10.94 8.30
CA TYR A 226 8.66 10.60 9.35
C TYR A 226 9.79 11.62 9.42
N HIS A 227 10.32 12.05 8.26
CA HIS A 227 11.42 13.01 8.19
C HIS A 227 11.04 14.34 8.86
N GLY A 228 9.93 14.96 8.45
CA GLY A 228 9.55 16.26 9.00
C GLY A 228 9.17 16.24 10.47
N LEU A 229 8.58 15.14 10.94
CA LEU A 229 8.27 14.96 12.36
C LEU A 229 9.55 14.84 13.19
N LEU A 230 10.48 13.97 12.77
CA LEU A 230 11.70 13.65 13.52
C LEU A 230 12.74 14.78 13.46
N ASP A 231 12.83 15.50 12.34
CA ASP A 231 13.60 16.74 12.23
C ASP A 231 13.10 17.79 13.24
N ALA A 232 11.78 17.95 13.35
CA ALA A 232 11.19 18.88 14.31
C ALA A 232 11.42 18.43 15.77
N ALA A 233 11.32 17.12 16.03
CA ALA A 233 11.52 16.53 17.34
C ALA A 233 12.95 16.67 17.85
N PHE A 234 13.94 16.42 17.00
CA PHE A 234 15.35 16.39 17.38
C PHE A 234 16.08 17.70 17.16
N LYS A 235 15.41 18.74 16.66
CA LYS A 235 15.99 20.07 16.38
C LYS A 235 16.91 20.62 17.47
N THR A 236 16.62 20.36 18.74
CA THR A 236 17.38 20.91 19.88
C THR A 236 17.86 19.87 20.91
N SER A 237 17.37 18.63 20.86
CA SER A 237 17.73 17.59 21.84
C SER A 237 17.41 16.18 21.34
N LEU A 238 18.27 15.22 21.70
CA LEU A 238 18.06 13.77 21.47
C LEU A 238 17.60 13.04 22.74
N ALA A 239 17.04 13.76 23.72
CA ALA A 239 16.53 13.15 24.96
C ALA A 239 15.38 12.17 24.71
N ASP A 240 14.54 12.44 23.70
CA ASP A 240 13.38 11.63 23.37
C ASP A 240 13.67 10.48 22.40
N LEU A 241 14.94 10.20 22.10
CA LEU A 241 15.34 9.11 21.20
C LEU A 241 14.78 7.72 21.62
N PRO A 242 14.83 7.30 22.90
CA PRO A 242 14.21 6.04 23.33
C PRO A 242 12.68 6.05 23.24
N LYS A 243 12.04 7.23 23.35
CA LYS A 243 10.59 7.35 23.15
C LYS A 243 10.24 7.22 21.68
N ALA A 244 11.01 7.83 20.78
CA ALA A 244 10.83 7.69 19.34
C ALA A 244 10.90 6.22 18.89
N GLU A 245 11.90 5.46 19.38
CA GLU A 245 11.99 4.01 19.16
C GLU A 245 10.71 3.28 19.58
N LYS A 246 10.23 3.55 20.80
CA LYS A 246 9.02 2.92 21.34
C LYS A 246 7.76 3.29 20.55
N GLU A 247 7.68 4.50 20.00
CA GLU A 247 6.58 4.89 19.13
C GLU A 247 6.67 4.19 17.76
N CYS A 248 7.87 3.89 17.25
CA CYS A 248 8.04 3.08 16.05
C CYS A 248 7.52 1.63 16.23
N GLU A 249 7.55 1.07 17.44
CA GLU A 249 6.94 -0.24 17.73
C GLU A 249 5.41 -0.26 17.47
N LYS A 250 4.76 0.91 17.40
CA LYS A 250 3.31 1.02 17.13
C LYS A 250 2.98 1.05 15.64
N VAL A 251 3.94 1.37 14.77
CA VAL A 251 3.72 1.41 13.32
C VAL A 251 3.89 0.04 12.66
N GLY A 252 4.51 -0.92 13.35
CA GLY A 252 4.69 -2.28 12.90
C GLY A 252 5.45 -3.13 13.91
N GLN A 253 5.42 -4.45 13.73
CA GLN A 253 6.21 -5.37 14.55
C GLN A 253 7.71 -5.04 14.42
N VAL A 254 8.48 -5.28 15.49
CA VAL A 254 9.94 -5.10 15.46
C VAL A 254 10.54 -5.90 14.30
N ASN A 255 11.44 -5.28 13.54
CA ASN A 255 12.03 -5.80 12.29
C ASN A 255 11.10 -5.90 11.08
N SER A 256 9.86 -5.41 11.16
CA SER A 256 9.01 -5.21 9.97
C SER A 256 9.48 -4.02 9.14
N GLY A 257 9.08 -3.99 7.85
CA GLY A 257 9.34 -2.84 6.97
C GLY A 257 8.88 -1.50 7.56
N PRO A 258 7.63 -1.36 8.01
CA PRO A 258 7.14 -0.12 8.64
C PRO A 258 7.94 0.31 9.86
N TYR A 259 8.32 -0.63 10.73
CA TYR A 259 9.18 -0.37 11.88
C TYR A 259 10.56 0.14 11.42
N GLY A 260 11.21 -0.57 10.49
CA GLY A 260 12.51 -0.21 9.95
C GLY A 260 12.51 1.18 9.30
N SER A 261 11.47 1.52 8.54
CA SER A 261 11.30 2.85 7.95
C SER A 261 11.18 3.97 8.98
N CYS A 262 10.47 3.72 10.08
CA CYS A 262 10.40 4.67 11.18
C CYS A 262 11.76 4.88 11.86
N ILE A 263 12.50 3.80 12.12
CA ILE A 263 13.87 3.87 12.67
C ILE A 263 14.86 4.53 11.68
N HIS A 264 14.67 4.35 10.38
CA HIS A 264 15.44 5.07 9.35
C HIS A 264 15.21 6.58 9.44
N GLY A 265 13.95 7.02 9.59
CA GLY A 265 13.62 8.42 9.84
C GLY A 265 14.28 8.99 11.10
N ILE A 266 14.49 8.18 12.14
CA ILE A 266 15.23 8.60 13.34
C ILE A 266 16.68 8.96 12.96
N GLY A 267 17.30 8.20 12.06
CA GLY A 267 18.62 8.48 11.53
C GLY A 267 18.75 9.86 10.89
N HIS A 268 17.77 10.26 10.07
CA HIS A 268 17.72 11.60 9.49
C HIS A 268 17.70 12.68 10.58
N GLY A 269 16.77 12.59 11.53
CA GLY A 269 16.67 13.58 12.60
C GLY A 269 17.92 13.65 13.49
N VAL A 270 18.58 12.50 13.74
CA VAL A 270 19.86 12.45 14.46
C VAL A 270 20.98 13.15 13.67
N ALA A 271 21.08 12.91 12.35
CA ALA A 271 22.05 13.60 11.50
C ALA A 271 21.78 15.11 11.40
N SER A 272 20.51 15.51 11.27
CA SER A 272 20.04 16.91 11.30
C SER A 272 20.44 17.62 12.59
N PHE A 273 20.26 16.97 13.76
CA PHE A 273 20.70 17.50 15.06
C PHE A 273 22.21 17.78 15.09
N HIS A 274 23.02 16.89 14.51
CA HIS A 274 24.47 17.05 14.35
C HIS A 274 24.86 17.92 13.14
N GLN A 275 23.89 18.58 12.50
CA GLN A 275 24.04 19.49 11.35
C GLN A 275 24.73 18.84 10.16
N SER A 276 24.67 17.51 10.04
CA SER A 276 25.39 16.74 9.02
C SER A 276 26.90 17.06 8.96
N LYS A 277 27.51 17.37 10.11
CA LYS A 277 28.94 17.68 10.25
C LYS A 277 29.71 16.64 11.07
N LYS A 278 29.05 16.02 12.05
CA LYS A 278 29.67 15.11 13.02
C LYS A 278 29.14 13.69 12.88
N ILE A 279 29.56 12.98 11.83
CA ILE A 279 29.01 11.66 11.51
C ILE A 279 29.23 10.63 12.63
N ARG A 280 30.39 10.67 13.31
CA ARG A 280 30.69 9.77 14.43
C ARG A 280 29.74 9.98 15.60
N ASP A 281 29.44 11.23 15.93
CA ASP A 281 28.51 11.55 17.03
C ASP A 281 27.09 11.10 16.67
N ALA A 282 26.66 11.30 15.41
CA ALA A 282 25.36 10.83 14.92
C ALA A 282 25.22 9.29 14.96
N LEU A 283 26.22 8.56 14.48
CA LEU A 283 26.22 7.09 14.53
C LEU A 283 26.22 6.57 15.97
N LYS A 284 27.01 7.20 16.85
CA LYS A 284 27.04 6.87 18.28
C LYS A 284 25.70 7.15 18.97
N ASP A 285 24.95 8.15 18.53
CA ASP A 285 23.60 8.38 19.04
C ASP A 285 22.63 7.29 18.57
N CYS A 286 22.75 6.80 17.33
CA CYS A 286 22.01 5.61 16.88
C CYS A 286 22.31 4.36 17.72
N ASP A 287 23.50 4.24 18.32
CA ASP A 287 23.85 3.12 19.23
C ASP A 287 23.00 3.05 20.50
N ARG A 288 22.32 4.15 20.85
CA ARG A 288 21.42 4.23 22.00
C ARG A 288 20.09 3.51 21.76
N LEU A 289 19.78 3.12 20.51
CA LEU A 289 18.60 2.31 20.19
C LEU A 289 18.83 0.84 20.56
N ARG A 290 17.79 0.20 21.09
CA ARG A 290 17.79 -1.21 21.46
C ARG A 290 17.76 -2.10 20.22
N GLU A 291 16.87 -1.77 19.27
CA GLU A 291 16.62 -2.55 18.05
C GLU A 291 16.65 -1.70 16.79
N GLY A 292 16.99 -2.29 15.64
CA GLY A 292 16.92 -1.61 14.34
C GLY A 292 18.01 -0.57 14.06
N ARG A 293 19.12 -0.56 14.82
CA ARG A 293 20.23 0.41 14.66
C ARG A 293 20.73 0.58 13.23
N ASN A 294 20.77 -0.51 12.45
CA ASN A 294 21.20 -0.48 11.06
C ASN A 294 20.33 0.44 10.17
N PHE A 295 19.03 0.55 10.46
CA PHE A 295 18.16 1.49 9.76
C PHE A 295 18.46 2.94 10.15
N CYS A 296 18.77 3.20 11.43
CA CYS A 296 19.19 4.53 11.89
C CYS A 296 20.52 4.95 11.24
N TYR A 297 21.50 4.05 11.17
CA TYR A 297 22.76 4.33 10.46
C TYR A 297 22.50 4.69 9.00
N ASP A 298 21.64 3.94 8.30
CA ASP A 298 21.28 4.18 6.91
C ASP A 298 20.68 5.59 6.69
N GLY A 299 19.76 6.02 7.56
CA GLY A 299 19.22 7.38 7.54
C GLY A 299 20.27 8.46 7.83
N VAL A 300 21.21 8.21 8.76
CA VAL A 300 22.34 9.13 9.01
C VAL A 300 23.21 9.28 7.76
N PHE A 301 23.63 8.18 7.13
CA PHE A 301 24.47 8.26 5.94
C PHE A 301 23.76 8.91 4.76
N MET A 302 22.45 8.67 4.58
CA MET A 302 21.65 9.32 3.55
C MET A 302 21.58 10.84 3.76
N GLU A 303 21.35 11.29 4.99
CA GLU A 303 21.30 12.71 5.33
C GLU A 303 22.66 13.39 5.11
N PHE A 304 23.77 12.71 5.43
CA PHE A 304 25.10 13.23 5.11
C PHE A 304 25.35 13.31 3.61
N ALA A 305 24.95 12.30 2.84
CA ALA A 305 25.09 12.31 1.38
C ALA A 305 24.35 13.47 0.71
N ARG A 306 23.20 13.87 1.29
CA ARG A 306 22.36 14.97 0.79
C ARG A 306 22.78 16.35 1.29
N SER A 307 23.07 16.46 2.58
CA SER A 307 23.07 17.75 3.29
C SER A 307 24.41 18.12 3.90
N ALA A 308 25.41 17.22 3.91
CA ALA A 308 26.73 17.57 4.40
C ALA A 308 27.38 18.63 3.49
N ASP A 309 28.12 19.55 4.11
CA ASP A 309 28.92 20.52 3.36
C ASP A 309 29.90 19.77 2.43
N PRO A 310 30.10 20.19 1.16
CA PRO A 310 31.01 19.50 0.24
C PRO A 310 32.44 19.33 0.78
N SER A 311 32.88 20.19 1.72
CA SER A 311 34.17 20.07 2.40
C SER A 311 34.26 18.92 3.40
N PHE A 312 33.13 18.36 3.84
CA PHE A 312 33.09 17.17 4.69
C PHE A 312 33.73 15.97 3.97
N TYR A 313 33.43 15.79 2.68
CA TYR A 313 33.98 14.69 1.89
C TYR A 313 35.40 15.02 1.43
N SER A 314 36.36 14.17 1.80
CA SER A 314 37.76 14.34 1.43
C SER A 314 37.94 14.31 -0.09
N LYS A 315 38.55 15.36 -0.68
CA LYS A 315 38.82 15.42 -2.13
C LYS A 315 39.69 14.27 -2.64
N SER A 316 40.68 13.83 -1.86
CA SER A 316 41.64 12.79 -2.25
C SER A 316 41.19 11.37 -1.88
N ARG A 317 40.40 11.20 -0.82
CA ARG A 317 39.86 9.90 -0.40
C ARG A 317 38.43 9.74 -0.90
N LEU A 318 38.25 8.95 -1.97
CA LEU A 318 36.95 8.73 -2.60
C LEU A 318 35.94 8.03 -1.67
N LEU A 319 36.42 7.18 -0.77
CA LEU A 319 35.59 6.37 0.12
C LEU A 319 35.44 6.95 1.54
N TYR A 320 35.97 8.15 1.80
CA TYR A 320 35.72 8.81 3.08
C TYR A 320 34.23 9.16 3.23
N PRO A 321 33.60 8.92 4.40
CA PRO A 321 34.20 8.41 5.65
C PRO A 321 34.18 6.88 5.81
N CYS A 322 33.59 6.13 4.87
CA CYS A 322 33.41 4.68 4.98
C CYS A 322 34.72 3.92 5.24
N ASP A 323 35.79 4.29 4.56
CA ASP A 323 37.10 3.64 4.70
C ASP A 323 37.72 3.83 6.09
N GLU A 324 37.56 5.02 6.68
CA GLU A 324 38.02 5.29 8.04
C GLU A 324 37.14 4.61 9.09
N LEU A 325 35.82 4.63 8.89
CA LEU A 325 34.88 4.00 9.80
C LEU A 325 35.04 2.48 9.82
N GLU A 326 35.30 1.85 8.68
CA GLU A 326 35.52 0.41 8.64
C GLU A 326 36.87 0.01 9.24
N GLN A 327 37.91 0.84 9.08
CA GLN A 327 39.19 0.65 9.75
C GLN A 327 39.06 0.70 11.27
N GLU A 328 38.22 1.62 11.80
CA GLU A 328 38.09 1.85 13.24
C GLU A 328 37.07 0.92 13.91
N TYR A 329 35.95 0.63 13.24
CA TYR A 329 34.80 -0.08 13.82
C TYR A 329 34.52 -1.44 13.15
N GLY A 330 35.36 -1.89 12.22
CA GLY A 330 35.08 -3.08 11.41
C GLY A 330 33.86 -2.89 10.52
N THR A 331 33.16 -3.97 10.19
CA THR A 331 32.06 -3.91 9.20
C THR A 331 30.76 -3.28 9.72
N LEU A 332 30.75 -2.78 10.97
CA LEU A 332 29.55 -2.28 11.65
C LEU A 332 28.74 -1.27 10.82
N TYR A 333 29.41 -0.36 10.13
CA TYR A 333 28.77 0.69 9.32
C TYR A 333 28.83 0.42 7.81
N SER A 334 29.46 -0.67 7.38
CA SER A 334 29.79 -0.94 5.98
C SER A 334 28.53 -1.06 5.11
N LEU A 335 27.47 -1.71 5.61
CA LEU A 335 26.19 -1.83 4.91
C LEU A 335 25.55 -0.45 4.64
N ALA A 336 25.40 0.38 5.67
CA ALA A 336 24.74 1.68 5.58
C ALA A 336 25.58 2.70 4.79
N CYS A 337 26.90 2.69 4.99
CA CYS A 337 27.82 3.55 4.23
C CYS A 337 27.85 3.14 2.76
N GLY A 338 27.98 1.84 2.47
CA GLY A 338 27.98 1.30 1.10
C GLY A 338 26.70 1.61 0.33
N ARG A 339 25.53 1.60 1.00
CA ARG A 339 24.27 1.99 0.36
C ARG A 339 24.22 3.45 -0.08
N ASN A 340 24.84 4.35 0.67
CA ASN A 340 24.72 5.79 0.43
C ASN A 340 25.92 6.38 -0.34
N GLN A 341 27.09 5.75 -0.28
CA GLN A 341 28.32 6.24 -0.92
C GLN A 341 28.21 6.41 -2.45
N PRO A 342 27.51 5.56 -3.23
CA PRO A 342 27.38 5.75 -4.66
C PRO A 342 26.80 7.11 -5.07
N SER A 343 25.84 7.64 -4.30
CA SER A 343 25.24 8.96 -4.57
C SER A 343 26.27 10.10 -4.50
N VAL A 344 27.14 10.05 -3.49
CA VAL A 344 28.25 10.99 -3.30
C VAL A 344 29.30 10.83 -4.41
N LEU A 345 29.64 9.58 -4.74
CA LEU A 345 30.63 9.27 -5.77
C LEU A 345 30.18 9.72 -7.17
N MET A 346 28.89 9.62 -7.48
CA MET A 346 28.34 10.12 -8.75
C MET A 346 28.64 11.60 -8.94
N GLY A 347 28.33 12.45 -7.95
CA GLY A 347 28.63 13.89 -8.04
C GLY A 347 30.14 14.18 -8.13
N ARG A 348 30.97 13.40 -7.42
CA ARG A 348 32.43 13.59 -7.40
C ARG A 348 33.16 13.10 -8.64
N LEU A 349 32.56 12.15 -9.36
CA LEU A 349 33.17 11.50 -10.54
C LEU A 349 32.46 11.91 -11.83
N GLY A 350 31.80 13.08 -11.85
CA GLY A 350 31.19 13.65 -13.06
C GLY A 350 30.01 12.86 -13.58
N MET A 351 29.23 12.22 -12.71
CA MET A 351 28.06 11.39 -13.02
C MET A 351 28.37 10.14 -13.87
N GLU A 352 29.64 9.71 -13.89
CA GLU A 352 30.09 8.52 -14.62
C GLU A 352 29.86 7.23 -13.82
N PHE A 353 28.79 6.50 -14.12
CA PHE A 353 28.45 5.22 -13.48
C PHE A 353 29.63 4.22 -13.48
N ASN A 354 30.39 4.15 -14.57
CA ASN A 354 31.56 3.27 -14.70
C ASN A 354 32.63 3.55 -13.65
N SER A 355 32.86 4.82 -13.38
CA SER A 355 33.87 5.25 -12.41
C SER A 355 33.42 4.89 -10.99
N VAL A 356 32.12 5.04 -10.69
CA VAL A 356 31.56 4.63 -9.39
C VAL A 356 31.61 3.11 -9.21
N ALA A 357 31.20 2.33 -10.20
CA ALA A 357 31.25 0.87 -10.15
C ALA A 357 32.67 0.35 -9.91
N ARG A 358 33.68 0.92 -10.60
CA ARG A 358 35.08 0.59 -10.35
C ARG A 358 35.54 0.91 -8.93
N VAL A 359 35.07 2.02 -8.35
CA VAL A 359 35.38 2.37 -6.96
C VAL A 359 34.69 1.42 -5.97
N CYS A 360 33.43 1.03 -6.22
CA CYS A 360 32.72 0.01 -5.43
C CYS A 360 33.44 -1.35 -5.45
N GLU A 361 34.06 -1.72 -6.58
CA GLU A 361 34.71 -3.02 -6.77
C GLU A 361 36.15 -3.04 -6.26
N ASN A 362 36.94 -2.05 -6.69
CA ASN A 362 38.41 -1.99 -6.51
C ASN A 362 38.81 -1.21 -5.26
N ASN A 363 38.20 -1.56 -4.13
CA ASN A 363 38.58 -1.03 -2.82
C ASN A 363 38.95 -2.15 -1.83
N THR A 364 39.54 -1.74 -0.71
CA THR A 364 40.00 -2.63 0.36
C THR A 364 38.93 -2.87 1.43
N LEU A 365 37.71 -2.34 1.26
CA LEU A 365 36.60 -2.52 2.19
C LEU A 365 36.00 -3.92 2.05
N GLY A 366 35.31 -4.34 3.10
CA GLY A 366 34.73 -5.66 3.26
C GLY A 366 33.55 -5.92 2.33
N GLN A 367 33.14 -7.19 2.29
CA GLN A 367 32.08 -7.66 1.39
C GLN A 367 30.74 -6.94 1.63
N GLU A 368 30.40 -6.63 2.89
CA GLU A 368 29.16 -5.93 3.23
C GLU A 368 29.07 -4.54 2.57
N PHE A 369 30.17 -3.80 2.53
CA PHE A 369 30.24 -2.52 1.82
C PHE A 369 30.03 -2.71 0.33
N LYS A 370 30.71 -3.69 -0.28
CA LYS A 370 30.66 -3.92 -1.73
C LYS A 370 29.26 -4.36 -2.18
N ASP A 371 28.64 -5.30 -1.46
CA ASP A 371 27.26 -5.75 -1.70
C ASP A 371 26.28 -4.58 -1.65
N ALA A 372 26.43 -3.71 -0.65
CA ALA A 372 25.61 -2.52 -0.45
C ALA A 372 25.80 -1.48 -1.58
N CYS A 373 27.05 -1.23 -1.96
CA CYS A 373 27.43 -0.32 -3.05
C CYS A 373 26.79 -0.74 -4.37
N PHE A 374 26.87 -2.03 -4.71
CA PHE A 374 26.24 -2.56 -5.93
C PHE A 374 24.72 -2.62 -5.86
N SER A 375 24.15 -2.88 -4.68
CA SER A 375 22.69 -2.80 -4.50
C SER A 375 22.17 -1.38 -4.76
N ALA A 376 22.86 -0.36 -4.22
CA ALA A 376 22.51 1.04 -4.42
C ALA A 376 22.68 1.51 -5.88
N LEU A 377 23.70 1.01 -6.58
CA LEU A 377 23.81 1.22 -8.03
C LEU A 377 22.63 0.60 -8.79
N GLY A 378 22.14 -0.57 -8.37
CA GLY A 378 20.93 -1.19 -8.89
C GLY A 378 19.68 -0.32 -8.67
N PHE A 379 19.48 0.18 -7.46
CA PHE A 379 18.39 1.11 -7.13
C PHE A 379 18.44 2.37 -8.00
N SER A 380 19.63 2.96 -8.17
CA SER A 380 19.83 4.14 -9.01
C SER A 380 19.53 3.86 -10.49
N LEU A 381 19.81 2.66 -11.01
CA LEU A 381 19.49 2.31 -12.39
C LEU A 381 18.00 2.08 -12.59
N ALA A 382 17.31 1.53 -11.59
CA ALA A 382 15.87 1.27 -11.65
C ALA A 382 15.05 2.55 -11.86
N SER A 383 15.57 3.73 -11.47
CA SER A 383 14.92 5.02 -11.73
C SER A 383 14.73 5.32 -13.22
N SER A 384 15.52 4.70 -14.11
CA SER A 384 15.32 4.81 -15.56
C SER A 384 14.05 4.09 -16.04
N GLN A 385 13.59 3.10 -15.28
CA GLN A 385 12.49 2.17 -15.63
C GLN A 385 12.67 1.45 -16.99
N ASP A 386 13.88 1.52 -17.56
CA ASP A 386 14.29 0.90 -18.81
C ASP A 386 15.10 -0.36 -18.52
N GLU A 387 14.52 -1.50 -18.83
CA GLU A 387 15.10 -2.82 -18.61
C GLU A 387 16.48 -2.98 -19.27
N SER A 388 16.64 -2.48 -20.50
CA SER A 388 17.90 -2.63 -21.24
C SER A 388 18.99 -1.75 -20.64
N ALA A 389 18.65 -0.53 -20.23
CA ALA A 389 19.56 0.38 -19.54
C ALA A 389 20.00 -0.17 -18.18
N ILE A 390 19.07 -0.76 -17.41
CA ILE A 390 19.36 -1.42 -16.13
C ILE A 390 20.35 -2.57 -16.33
N ILE A 391 20.05 -3.48 -17.27
CA ILE A 391 20.91 -4.64 -17.54
C ILE A 391 22.29 -4.19 -18.02
N ALA A 392 22.35 -3.25 -18.96
CA ALA A 392 23.60 -2.72 -19.49
C ALA A 392 24.41 -2.00 -18.40
N GLY A 393 23.75 -1.28 -17.50
CA GLY A 393 24.36 -0.60 -16.35
C GLY A 393 24.96 -1.57 -15.34
N CYS A 394 24.20 -2.57 -14.91
CA CYS A 394 24.70 -3.57 -13.95
C CYS A 394 25.85 -4.41 -14.52
N ARG A 395 25.86 -4.69 -15.83
CA ARG A 395 26.95 -5.41 -16.52
C ARG A 395 28.26 -4.63 -16.64
N LYS A 396 28.30 -3.38 -16.19
CA LYS A 396 29.55 -2.61 -16.14
C LYS A 396 30.45 -2.99 -14.95
N ALA A 397 29.92 -3.74 -13.98
CA ALA A 397 30.74 -4.41 -12.96
C ALA A 397 31.54 -5.55 -13.60
N SER A 398 32.79 -5.79 -13.15
CA SER A 398 33.59 -6.89 -13.71
C SER A 398 33.31 -8.26 -13.08
N ASP A 399 32.88 -8.31 -11.82
CA ASP A 399 32.53 -9.55 -11.14
C ASP A 399 31.05 -9.94 -11.33
N ALA A 400 30.80 -11.18 -11.74
CA ALA A 400 29.46 -11.72 -11.97
C ALA A 400 28.56 -11.70 -10.73
N PHE A 401 29.14 -11.85 -9.52
CA PHE A 401 28.41 -11.73 -8.27
C PHE A 401 27.88 -10.30 -8.08
N TYR A 402 28.69 -9.27 -8.34
CA TYR A 402 28.26 -7.87 -8.22
C TYR A 402 27.26 -7.46 -9.30
N VAL A 403 27.41 -7.98 -10.53
CA VAL A 403 26.37 -7.86 -11.57
C VAL A 403 25.04 -8.39 -11.03
N SER A 404 25.05 -9.56 -10.40
CA SER A 404 23.82 -10.17 -9.86
C SER A 404 23.21 -9.39 -8.70
N ARG A 405 24.04 -8.84 -7.80
CA ARG A 405 23.58 -7.97 -6.70
C ARG A 405 22.90 -6.71 -7.22
N CYS A 406 23.50 -6.06 -8.21
CA CYS A 406 22.93 -4.89 -8.87
C CYS A 406 21.60 -5.21 -9.55
N LEU A 407 21.53 -6.31 -10.32
CA LEU A 407 20.29 -6.73 -10.99
C LEU A 407 19.17 -7.07 -10.00
N GLN A 408 19.48 -7.80 -8.92
CA GLN A 408 18.49 -8.16 -7.90
C GLN A 408 17.92 -6.92 -7.21
N ALA A 409 18.78 -5.95 -6.86
CA ALA A 409 18.35 -4.69 -6.26
C ALA A 409 17.50 -3.86 -7.23
N ALA A 410 17.93 -3.74 -8.50
CA ALA A 410 17.17 -3.00 -9.51
C ALA A 410 15.80 -3.63 -9.79
N ALA A 411 15.74 -4.96 -9.90
CA ALA A 411 14.49 -5.69 -10.10
C ALA A 411 13.54 -5.50 -8.92
N GLY A 412 14.03 -5.57 -7.67
CA GLY A 412 13.23 -5.29 -6.49
C GLY A 412 12.70 -3.86 -6.44
N GLU A 413 13.52 -2.88 -6.86
CA GLU A 413 13.14 -1.47 -6.87
C GLU A 413 12.07 -1.14 -7.91
N LEU A 414 12.07 -1.82 -9.07
CA LEU A 414 10.98 -1.70 -10.04
C LEU A 414 9.62 -2.10 -9.44
N ILE A 415 9.60 -3.14 -8.59
CA ILE A 415 8.40 -3.55 -7.85
C ILE A 415 8.06 -2.49 -6.79
N PHE A 416 9.04 -2.06 -6.02
CA PHE A 416 8.83 -1.12 -4.92
C PHE A 416 8.22 0.21 -5.40
N GLN A 417 8.75 0.76 -6.50
CA GLN A 417 8.34 2.03 -7.11
C GLN A 417 7.07 1.94 -7.97
N ASP A 418 6.42 0.78 -8.06
CA ASP A 418 5.30 0.53 -8.99
C ASP A 418 5.63 0.95 -10.43
N ALA A 419 6.83 0.61 -10.90
CA ALA A 419 7.24 0.96 -12.25
C ALA A 419 6.25 0.37 -13.28
N PRO A 420 5.91 1.08 -14.37
CA PRO A 420 4.99 0.56 -15.38
C PRO A 420 5.48 -0.80 -15.92
N SER A 421 4.59 -1.79 -15.86
CA SER A 421 4.88 -3.19 -16.23
C SER A 421 6.02 -3.83 -15.42
N TRP A 422 6.19 -3.45 -14.14
CA TRP A 422 7.20 -4.03 -13.26
C TRP A 422 7.08 -5.57 -13.17
N GLN A 423 5.88 -6.12 -13.32
CA GLN A 423 5.63 -7.57 -13.25
C GLN A 423 6.46 -8.32 -14.30
N ASP A 424 6.51 -7.76 -15.50
CA ASP A 424 7.25 -8.32 -16.64
C ASP A 424 8.73 -7.88 -16.62
N LYS A 425 8.99 -6.59 -16.32
CA LYS A 425 10.34 -6.02 -16.35
C LYS A 425 11.24 -6.60 -15.25
N SER A 426 10.73 -6.73 -14.02
CA SER A 426 11.54 -7.20 -12.88
C SER A 426 12.00 -8.64 -13.08
N VAL A 427 11.14 -9.49 -13.64
CA VAL A 427 11.46 -10.87 -14.03
C VAL A 427 12.58 -10.90 -15.08
N ARG A 428 12.48 -10.09 -16.14
CA ARG A 428 13.51 -10.03 -17.19
C ARG A 428 14.84 -9.48 -16.70
N VAL A 429 14.82 -8.49 -15.79
CA VAL A 429 16.03 -8.00 -15.11
C VAL A 429 16.67 -9.13 -14.28
N CYS A 430 15.89 -9.93 -13.55
CA CYS A 430 16.41 -11.10 -12.84
C CYS A 430 16.99 -12.17 -13.79
N ASP A 431 16.33 -12.42 -14.92
CA ASP A 431 16.74 -13.43 -15.91
C ASP A 431 18.05 -13.08 -16.64
N ALA A 432 18.41 -11.80 -16.66
CA ALA A 432 19.71 -11.34 -17.16
C ALA A 432 20.90 -11.80 -16.31
N SER A 433 20.65 -12.33 -15.10
CA SER A 433 21.63 -12.99 -14.24
C SER A 433 21.80 -14.48 -14.59
N THR A 434 22.94 -15.05 -14.21
CA THR A 434 23.25 -16.48 -14.33
C THR A 434 22.73 -17.28 -13.13
N LEU A 435 22.62 -18.61 -13.29
CA LEU A 435 22.40 -19.51 -12.14
C LEU A 435 23.66 -19.57 -11.27
N PRO A 436 23.54 -19.64 -9.93
CA PRO A 436 22.30 -19.75 -9.13
C PRO A 436 21.62 -18.41 -8.81
N PHE A 437 22.26 -17.27 -9.10
CA PHE A 437 21.79 -15.94 -8.69
C PHE A 437 20.41 -15.56 -9.25
N ARG A 438 20.09 -16.02 -10.47
CA ARG A 438 18.75 -15.86 -11.06
C ARG A 438 17.65 -16.39 -10.14
N GLN A 439 17.85 -17.56 -9.53
CA GLN A 439 16.86 -18.16 -8.64
C GLN A 439 16.69 -17.34 -7.36
N SER A 440 17.80 -16.92 -6.74
CA SER A 440 17.80 -16.02 -5.58
C SER A 440 17.06 -14.70 -5.88
N CYS A 441 17.25 -14.16 -7.09
CA CYS A 441 16.58 -12.94 -7.53
C CYS A 441 15.06 -13.13 -7.61
N HIS A 442 14.59 -14.21 -8.24
CA HIS A 442 13.16 -14.55 -8.29
C HIS A 442 12.54 -14.80 -6.92
N GLU A 443 13.25 -15.50 -6.02
CA GLU A 443 12.82 -15.68 -4.62
C GLU A 443 12.75 -14.35 -3.85
N HIS A 444 13.66 -13.41 -4.13
CA HIS A 444 13.59 -12.06 -3.59
C HIS A 444 12.36 -11.29 -4.10
N LEU A 445 12.06 -11.35 -5.41
CA LEU A 445 10.87 -10.69 -5.96
C LEU A 445 9.58 -11.25 -5.34
N ARG A 446 9.45 -12.57 -5.21
CA ARG A 446 8.27 -13.19 -4.57
C ARG A 446 8.04 -12.69 -3.15
N ARG A 447 9.11 -12.60 -2.35
CA ARG A 447 9.05 -12.06 -0.98
C ARG A 447 8.65 -10.58 -0.99
N LEU A 448 9.24 -9.76 -1.86
CA LEU A 448 8.88 -8.34 -1.98
C LEU A 448 7.42 -8.13 -2.35
N ILE A 449 6.89 -8.88 -3.33
CA ILE A 449 5.49 -8.81 -3.74
C ILE A 449 4.56 -9.16 -2.57
N GLN A 450 4.96 -10.16 -1.76
CA GLN A 450 4.23 -10.56 -0.57
C GLN A 450 4.26 -9.48 0.53
N ASP A 451 5.45 -8.96 0.85
CA ASP A 451 5.68 -8.02 1.96
C ASP A 451 5.01 -6.65 1.72
N TYR A 452 4.95 -6.21 0.46
CA TYR A 452 4.38 -4.91 0.08
C TYR A 452 2.93 -4.97 -0.43
N GLY A 453 2.31 -6.15 -0.47
CA GLY A 453 0.92 -6.31 -0.90
C GLY A 453 0.64 -5.79 -2.32
N LYS A 454 1.62 -5.93 -3.24
CA LYS A 454 1.50 -5.43 -4.61
C LYS A 454 0.58 -6.32 -5.44
N GLU A 455 -0.37 -5.70 -6.16
CA GLU A 455 -1.28 -6.39 -7.07
C GLU A 455 -0.54 -6.80 -8.36
N LEU A 456 -0.56 -8.08 -8.70
CA LEU A 456 -0.14 -8.53 -10.03
C LEU A 456 -1.33 -8.26 -10.96
N GLU A 457 -1.16 -7.46 -12.02
CA GLU A 457 -2.22 -7.28 -13.02
C GLU A 457 -2.57 -8.65 -13.63
N GLU A 458 -3.75 -9.17 -13.30
CA GLU A 458 -4.25 -10.45 -13.77
C GLU A 458 -4.63 -10.35 -15.25
N LYS A 459 -3.67 -10.63 -16.15
CA LYS A 459 -3.91 -10.68 -17.59
C LYS A 459 -4.64 -11.99 -17.96
N PHE A 460 -5.97 -12.00 -17.83
CA PHE A 460 -6.77 -13.08 -18.39
C PHE A 460 -6.85 -12.98 -19.93
N ASN A 461 -6.75 -14.13 -20.60
CA ASN A 461 -6.89 -14.24 -22.03
C ASN A 461 -8.35 -14.52 -22.42
N LEU A 462 -8.78 -14.01 -23.58
CA LEU A 462 -10.07 -14.40 -24.16
C LEU A 462 -9.94 -15.78 -24.84
N LEU A 463 -10.98 -16.62 -24.72
CA LEU A 463 -11.09 -17.88 -25.46
C LEU A 463 -11.05 -17.62 -26.97
N LYS A 464 -10.12 -18.28 -27.66
CA LYS A 464 -9.98 -18.18 -29.12
C LYS A 464 -10.85 -19.23 -29.82
N GLU A 465 -11.26 -18.94 -31.05
CA GLU A 465 -12.01 -19.88 -31.88
C GLU A 465 -11.20 -21.18 -32.11
N GLY A 466 -11.82 -22.33 -31.85
CA GLY A 466 -11.18 -23.64 -31.96
C GLY A 466 -10.23 -24.01 -30.82
N GLN A 467 -10.05 -23.16 -29.80
CA GLN A 467 -9.26 -23.49 -28.61
C GLN A 467 -9.98 -24.52 -27.74
N ASP A 468 -9.21 -25.43 -27.14
CA ASP A 468 -9.73 -26.39 -26.17
C ASP A 468 -10.24 -25.68 -24.91
N LYS A 469 -11.53 -25.88 -24.59
CA LYS A 469 -12.19 -25.18 -23.49
C LYS A 469 -11.69 -25.66 -22.12
N ASP A 470 -11.34 -26.94 -21.97
CA ASP A 470 -10.81 -27.49 -20.72
C ASP A 470 -9.44 -26.88 -20.40
N GLU A 471 -8.53 -26.88 -21.36
CA GLU A 471 -7.20 -26.27 -21.22
C GLU A 471 -7.29 -24.76 -20.98
N TYR A 472 -8.18 -24.08 -21.69
CA TYR A 472 -8.42 -22.65 -21.50
C TYR A 472 -8.85 -22.33 -20.06
N VAL A 473 -9.91 -22.99 -19.56
CA VAL A 473 -10.44 -22.75 -18.21
C VAL A 473 -9.38 -23.06 -17.15
N ARG A 474 -8.65 -24.17 -17.28
CA ARG A 474 -7.54 -24.48 -16.37
C ARG A 474 -6.45 -23.43 -16.40
N SER A 475 -6.05 -22.98 -17.59
CA SER A 475 -5.05 -21.91 -17.73
C SER A 475 -5.49 -20.63 -17.03
N GLN A 476 -6.75 -20.21 -17.17
CA GLN A 476 -7.23 -18.98 -16.54
C GLN A 476 -7.39 -19.12 -15.01
N MET A 477 -7.88 -20.26 -14.53
CA MET A 477 -7.91 -20.57 -13.09
C MET A 477 -6.50 -20.69 -12.50
N GLY A 478 -5.54 -21.19 -13.29
CA GLY A 478 -4.12 -21.28 -12.95
C GLY A 478 -3.49 -19.93 -12.61
N ILE A 479 -3.85 -18.87 -13.33
CA ILE A 479 -3.41 -17.49 -13.02
C ILE A 479 -3.80 -17.11 -11.58
N CYS A 480 -5.04 -17.39 -11.19
CA CYS A 480 -5.52 -17.11 -9.83
C CYS A 480 -4.92 -18.05 -8.78
N TYR A 481 -4.69 -19.31 -9.14
CA TYR A 481 -4.07 -20.28 -8.25
C TYR A 481 -2.62 -19.90 -7.92
N GLU A 482 -1.85 -19.48 -8.92
CA GLU A 482 -0.46 -19.03 -8.76
C GLU A 482 -0.35 -17.74 -7.93
N SER A 483 -1.35 -16.86 -7.99
CA SER A 483 -1.41 -15.63 -7.19
C SER A 483 -1.94 -15.85 -5.75
N GLY A 484 -2.44 -17.05 -5.45
CA GLY A 484 -3.09 -17.37 -4.18
C GLY A 484 -4.48 -16.75 -4.00
N GLY A 485 -5.13 -16.34 -5.10
CA GLY A 485 -6.51 -15.81 -5.07
C GLY A 485 -6.66 -14.38 -4.56
N LYS A 486 -5.57 -13.58 -4.58
CA LYS A 486 -5.60 -12.17 -4.16
C LYS A 486 -6.49 -11.32 -5.10
N ASP A 487 -6.82 -10.11 -4.66
CA ASP A 487 -7.43 -9.04 -5.48
C ASP A 487 -8.74 -9.40 -6.20
N SER A 488 -9.52 -10.31 -5.61
CA SER A 488 -10.76 -10.85 -6.18
C SER A 488 -10.54 -11.59 -7.52
N CYS A 489 -9.37 -12.19 -7.74
CA CYS A 489 -9.03 -12.92 -8.98
C CYS A 489 -10.14 -13.89 -9.41
N TYR A 490 -10.61 -14.72 -8.48
CA TYR A 490 -11.63 -15.73 -8.76
C TYR A 490 -13.00 -15.13 -9.12
N LYS A 491 -13.30 -13.91 -8.67
CA LYS A 491 -14.47 -13.17 -9.12
C LYS A 491 -14.31 -12.70 -10.57
N LYS A 492 -13.16 -12.11 -10.91
CA LYS A 492 -12.88 -11.61 -12.28
C LYS A 492 -12.82 -12.75 -13.29
N VAL A 493 -12.20 -13.88 -12.95
CA VAL A 493 -12.15 -15.05 -13.84
C VAL A 493 -13.55 -15.67 -14.00
N ALA A 494 -14.39 -15.65 -12.95
CA ALA A 494 -15.78 -16.06 -13.07
C ALA A 494 -16.58 -15.13 -14.01
N GLU A 495 -16.39 -13.81 -13.94
CA GLU A 495 -17.00 -12.86 -14.88
C GLU A 495 -16.58 -13.15 -16.34
N LEU A 496 -15.30 -13.45 -16.57
CA LEU A 496 -14.79 -13.86 -17.88
C LEU A 496 -15.49 -15.13 -18.39
N PHE A 497 -15.57 -16.18 -17.56
CA PHE A 497 -16.22 -17.44 -17.92
C PHE A 497 -17.73 -17.26 -18.14
N SER A 498 -18.42 -16.48 -17.29
CA SER A 498 -19.84 -16.14 -17.47
C SER A 498 -20.09 -15.44 -18.81
N ASN A 499 -19.15 -14.62 -19.28
CA ASN A 499 -19.28 -13.91 -20.56
C ASN A 499 -18.98 -14.79 -21.78
N GLN A 500 -18.08 -15.77 -21.68
CA GLN A 500 -17.60 -16.54 -22.84
C GLN A 500 -18.21 -17.93 -22.98
N LEU A 501 -18.52 -18.58 -21.85
CA LEU A 501 -18.96 -19.97 -21.79
C LEU A 501 -20.38 -20.07 -21.21
N GLY A 502 -20.71 -19.22 -20.24
CA GLY A 502 -21.95 -19.31 -19.47
C GLY A 502 -21.85 -20.33 -18.33
N LEU A 503 -22.85 -20.32 -17.44
CA LEU A 503 -22.82 -21.08 -16.19
C LEU A 503 -22.74 -22.59 -16.42
N LYS A 504 -23.67 -23.16 -17.20
CA LYS A 504 -23.79 -24.61 -17.42
C LYS A 504 -22.51 -25.23 -18.02
N ASP A 505 -21.96 -24.63 -19.08
CA ASP A 505 -20.74 -25.11 -19.73
C ASP A 505 -19.52 -25.02 -18.79
N THR A 506 -19.42 -23.93 -18.02
CA THR A 506 -18.31 -23.77 -17.06
C THR A 506 -18.37 -24.81 -15.95
N LEU A 507 -19.57 -25.12 -15.42
CA LEU A 507 -19.74 -26.18 -14.42
C LEU A 507 -19.39 -27.57 -14.97
N ALA A 508 -19.74 -27.87 -16.21
CA ALA A 508 -19.37 -29.14 -16.85
C ALA A 508 -17.84 -29.27 -17.01
N ILE A 509 -17.15 -28.18 -17.36
CA ILE A 509 -15.69 -28.14 -17.46
C ILE A 509 -15.06 -28.30 -16.07
N PHE A 510 -15.57 -27.60 -15.06
CA PHE A 510 -15.09 -27.76 -13.68
C PHE A 510 -15.23 -29.20 -13.19
N GLN A 511 -16.38 -29.83 -13.40
CA GLN A 511 -16.63 -31.23 -13.02
C GLN A 511 -15.57 -32.18 -13.59
N LYS A 512 -15.27 -32.05 -14.89
CA LYS A 512 -14.28 -32.90 -15.59
C LYS A 512 -12.84 -32.61 -15.17
N ASN A 513 -12.56 -31.44 -14.61
CA ASN A 513 -11.22 -30.97 -14.30
C ASN A 513 -10.95 -30.80 -12.79
N GLU A 514 -11.83 -31.28 -11.90
CA GLU A 514 -11.62 -31.17 -10.45
C GLU A 514 -10.33 -31.87 -9.98
N GLN A 515 -9.78 -32.83 -10.73
CA GLN A 515 -8.50 -33.49 -10.41
C GLN A 515 -7.27 -32.56 -10.47
N TYR A 516 -7.40 -31.39 -11.10
CA TYR A 516 -6.30 -30.45 -11.26
C TYR A 516 -6.26 -29.46 -10.09
N PRO A 517 -5.10 -29.25 -9.42
CA PRO A 517 -5.00 -28.39 -8.24
C PRO A 517 -5.52 -26.96 -8.46
N GLU A 518 -5.25 -26.39 -9.64
CA GLU A 518 -5.66 -25.03 -10.00
C GLU A 518 -7.19 -24.85 -10.06
N ILE A 519 -7.92 -25.92 -10.38
CA ILE A 519 -9.39 -25.95 -10.31
C ILE A 519 -9.80 -26.24 -8.87
N PHE A 520 -9.32 -27.35 -8.31
CA PHE A 520 -9.78 -27.88 -7.03
C PHE A 520 -9.70 -26.86 -5.89
N ALA A 521 -8.62 -26.09 -5.83
CA ALA A 521 -8.31 -25.22 -4.69
C ALA A 521 -9.41 -24.19 -4.37
N ARG A 522 -10.05 -23.61 -5.40
CA ARG A 522 -11.04 -22.53 -5.24
C ARG A 522 -12.27 -22.70 -6.13
N CYS A 523 -12.51 -23.91 -6.64
CA CYS A 523 -13.65 -24.16 -7.50
C CYS A 523 -15.00 -23.77 -6.86
N HIS A 524 -15.20 -24.14 -5.59
CA HIS A 524 -16.46 -23.84 -4.87
C HIS A 524 -16.75 -22.34 -4.86
N GLU A 525 -15.79 -21.53 -4.44
CA GLU A 525 -15.92 -20.06 -4.42
C GLU A 525 -16.16 -19.50 -5.83
N THR A 526 -15.42 -19.96 -6.84
CA THR A 526 -15.63 -19.51 -8.22
C THR A 526 -17.06 -19.79 -8.71
N THR A 527 -17.65 -20.93 -8.31
CA THR A 527 -19.06 -21.24 -8.67
C THR A 527 -20.10 -20.35 -8.01
N HIS A 528 -19.78 -19.72 -6.87
CA HIS A 528 -20.64 -18.67 -6.31
C HIS A 528 -20.70 -17.49 -7.29
N TYR A 529 -19.55 -16.94 -7.69
CA TYR A 529 -19.51 -15.80 -8.60
C TYR A 529 -20.15 -16.10 -9.96
N LEU A 530 -19.93 -17.29 -10.52
CA LEU A 530 -20.55 -17.72 -11.79
C LEU A 530 -22.07 -17.66 -11.73
N SER A 531 -22.66 -18.17 -10.64
CA SER A 531 -24.10 -18.24 -10.46
C SER A 531 -24.73 -16.92 -10.02
N ARG A 532 -23.99 -16.08 -9.26
CA ARG A 532 -24.35 -14.67 -9.00
C ARG A 532 -24.52 -13.91 -10.32
N ASN A 533 -23.55 -14.04 -11.23
CA ASN A 533 -23.58 -13.41 -12.56
C ASN A 533 -24.77 -13.88 -13.41
N GLU A 534 -25.08 -15.19 -13.38
CA GLU A 534 -26.20 -15.75 -14.13
C GLU A 534 -27.55 -15.34 -13.54
N TYR A 535 -27.68 -15.28 -12.22
CA TYR A 535 -28.85 -14.72 -11.57
C TYR A 535 -29.01 -13.25 -11.91
N ASP A 536 -27.95 -12.45 -11.96
CA ASP A 536 -28.03 -11.04 -12.35
C ASP A 536 -28.59 -10.82 -13.76
N ARG A 537 -28.37 -11.78 -14.67
CA ARG A 537 -28.93 -11.75 -16.02
C ARG A 537 -30.38 -12.22 -16.08
N THR A 538 -30.72 -13.28 -15.34
CA THR A 538 -32.01 -13.97 -15.46
C THR A 538 -33.06 -13.50 -14.46
N LYS A 539 -32.62 -13.01 -13.30
CA LYS A 539 -33.44 -12.64 -12.13
C LYS A 539 -34.42 -13.74 -11.70
N SER A 540 -34.03 -15.02 -11.86
CA SER A 540 -34.90 -16.18 -11.60
C SER A 540 -34.14 -17.32 -10.92
N ILE A 541 -34.44 -17.56 -9.64
CA ILE A 541 -33.84 -18.68 -8.87
C ILE A 541 -34.07 -20.03 -9.57
N PRO A 542 -35.31 -20.43 -9.95
CA PRO A 542 -35.52 -21.73 -10.58
C PRO A 542 -34.76 -21.89 -11.91
N SER A 543 -34.64 -20.80 -12.69
CA SER A 543 -33.92 -20.83 -13.97
C SER A 543 -32.43 -21.08 -13.79
N VAL A 544 -31.80 -20.50 -12.78
CA VAL A 544 -30.37 -20.71 -12.53
C VAL A 544 -30.13 -22.04 -11.81
N TYR A 545 -30.99 -22.41 -10.87
CA TYR A 545 -30.92 -23.71 -10.17
C TYR A 545 -31.02 -24.90 -11.12
N ALA A 546 -31.81 -24.78 -12.20
CA ALA A 546 -31.90 -25.80 -13.25
C ALA A 546 -30.58 -26.01 -14.04
N GLN A 547 -29.65 -25.06 -13.96
CA GLN A 547 -28.31 -25.17 -14.56
C GLN A 547 -27.25 -25.67 -13.57
N CYS A 548 -27.51 -25.57 -12.26
CA CYS A 548 -26.61 -25.99 -11.20
C CYS A 548 -26.64 -27.51 -10.98
N ASN A 549 -25.55 -28.05 -10.45
CA ASN A 549 -25.40 -29.43 -9.97
C ASN A 549 -24.46 -29.46 -8.73
N SER A 550 -24.08 -30.65 -8.26
CA SER A 550 -23.19 -30.81 -7.09
C SER A 550 -21.72 -30.46 -7.35
N THR A 551 -21.34 -30.12 -8.59
CA THR A 551 -19.97 -29.75 -8.97
C THR A 551 -19.41 -28.73 -8.00
N CYS A 552 -18.18 -28.98 -7.54
CA CYS A 552 -17.48 -28.12 -6.60
C CYS A 552 -18.27 -27.89 -5.29
N HIS A 553 -18.87 -28.97 -4.78
CA HIS A 553 -19.61 -28.98 -3.53
C HIS A 553 -20.82 -28.02 -3.55
N GLY A 554 -21.53 -27.99 -4.68
CA GLY A 554 -22.82 -27.27 -4.79
C GLY A 554 -22.73 -25.74 -4.72
N GLY A 555 -21.55 -25.13 -4.83
CA GLY A 555 -21.38 -23.68 -4.68
C GLY A 555 -22.22 -22.82 -5.65
N CYS A 556 -22.63 -23.40 -6.78
CA CYS A 556 -23.58 -22.78 -7.71
C CYS A 556 -24.92 -22.40 -7.04
N TYR A 557 -25.46 -23.27 -6.18
CA TYR A 557 -26.75 -23.00 -5.52
C TYR A 557 -26.65 -21.82 -4.55
N HIS A 558 -25.50 -21.68 -3.88
CA HIS A 558 -25.24 -20.65 -2.89
C HIS A 558 -25.16 -19.27 -3.56
N GLY A 559 -24.39 -19.15 -4.66
CA GLY A 559 -24.23 -17.89 -5.37
C GLY A 559 -25.52 -17.27 -5.91
N VAL A 560 -26.46 -18.09 -6.37
CA VAL A 560 -27.78 -17.60 -6.80
C VAL A 560 -28.52 -16.90 -5.66
N LEU A 561 -28.54 -17.50 -4.46
CA LEU A 561 -29.28 -16.94 -3.34
C LEU A 561 -28.60 -15.70 -2.76
N GLU A 562 -27.27 -15.68 -2.72
CA GLU A 562 -26.50 -14.50 -2.32
C GLU A 562 -26.84 -13.29 -3.20
N GLN A 563 -26.87 -13.47 -4.54
CA GLN A 563 -27.22 -12.36 -5.44
C GLN A 563 -28.71 -11.99 -5.36
N TYR A 564 -29.61 -12.97 -5.26
CA TYR A 564 -31.04 -12.72 -5.06
C TYR A 564 -31.28 -11.81 -3.87
N LEU A 565 -30.63 -12.08 -2.75
CA LEU A 565 -30.79 -11.27 -1.56
C LEU A 565 -30.10 -9.93 -1.63
N LYS A 566 -28.92 -9.84 -2.24
CA LYS A 566 -28.26 -8.56 -2.49
C LYS A 566 -29.17 -7.59 -3.26
N ASP A 567 -29.89 -8.09 -4.26
CA ASP A 567 -30.90 -7.29 -4.96
C ASP A 567 -32.03 -6.82 -4.01
N LYS A 568 -32.48 -7.69 -3.10
CA LYS A 568 -33.52 -7.38 -2.11
C LYS A 568 -33.01 -6.53 -0.93
N GLN A 569 -31.71 -6.49 -0.67
CA GLN A 569 -31.11 -5.69 0.39
C GLN A 569 -31.21 -4.19 0.09
N SER A 570 -31.21 -3.80 -1.20
CA SER A 570 -31.47 -2.41 -1.60
C SER A 570 -32.87 -1.91 -1.23
N LEU A 571 -33.83 -2.84 -0.99
CA LEU A 571 -35.18 -2.54 -0.54
C LEU A 571 -35.31 -2.46 1.00
N THR A 572 -34.34 -2.97 1.77
CA THR A 572 -34.45 -3.14 3.24
C THR A 572 -33.55 -2.20 4.06
N LEU A 573 -32.53 -1.56 3.46
CA LEU A 573 -31.65 -0.61 4.17
C LEU A 573 -32.33 0.74 4.54
N GLN A 574 -33.54 1.02 4.04
CA GLN A 574 -34.33 2.18 4.49
C GLN A 574 -35.12 1.90 5.77
N ASP A 575 -35.35 0.63 6.12
CA ASP A 575 -36.05 0.23 7.34
C ASP A 575 -35.09 -0.52 8.28
N LYS A 576 -34.59 0.18 9.29
CA LYS A 576 -33.78 -0.41 10.39
C LYS A 576 -34.51 -1.48 11.23
N ASN A 577 -35.71 -1.89 10.82
CA ASN A 577 -36.45 -3.02 11.37
C ASN A 577 -36.45 -4.16 10.33
N LEU A 578 -35.29 -4.80 10.14
CA LEU A 578 -35.15 -5.95 9.22
C LEU A 578 -35.94 -7.20 9.67
N ALA A 579 -36.47 -7.20 10.90
CA ALA A 579 -37.45 -8.16 11.40
C ALA A 579 -38.90 -7.71 11.16
N THR A 580 -39.18 -6.94 10.09
CA THR A 580 -40.55 -6.62 9.68
C THR A 580 -41.21 -7.82 9.00
N GLY A 581 -42.51 -7.99 9.21
CA GLY A 581 -43.27 -9.17 8.81
C GLY A 581 -43.42 -9.42 7.31
N GLU A 582 -42.77 -8.64 6.43
CA GLU A 582 -42.79 -8.88 4.98
C GLU A 582 -41.65 -9.81 4.54
N LEU A 583 -40.42 -9.61 5.02
CA LEU A 583 -39.32 -10.56 4.80
C LEU A 583 -39.67 -11.93 5.38
N GLN A 584 -40.23 -11.98 6.59
CA GLN A 584 -40.69 -13.22 7.22
C GLN A 584 -41.77 -13.96 6.42
N LYS A 585 -42.60 -13.23 5.64
CA LYS A 585 -43.63 -13.85 4.78
C LYS A 585 -43.06 -14.36 3.47
N GLU A 586 -42.04 -13.70 2.94
CA GLU A 586 -41.44 -14.07 1.65
C GLU A 586 -40.34 -15.14 1.80
N PHE A 587 -39.61 -15.12 2.91
CA PHE A 587 -38.51 -16.05 3.21
C PHE A 587 -38.86 -17.54 2.99
N PRO A 588 -39.98 -18.08 3.52
CA PRO A 588 -40.33 -19.48 3.30
C PRO A 588 -40.80 -19.79 1.87
N LYS A 589 -41.10 -18.78 1.05
CA LYS A 589 -41.58 -18.95 -0.33
C LYS A 589 -40.45 -18.95 -1.37
N VAL A 590 -39.25 -18.50 -1.00
CA VAL A 590 -38.13 -18.29 -1.94
C VAL A 590 -37.79 -19.57 -2.71
N CYS A 591 -37.78 -20.71 -2.03
CA CYS A 591 -37.49 -22.00 -2.64
C CYS A 591 -38.71 -22.63 -3.34
N GLY A 592 -39.89 -22.02 -3.35
CA GLY A 592 -41.09 -22.65 -3.93
C GLY A 592 -41.45 -23.97 -3.24
N LYS A 593 -41.83 -24.98 -4.03
CA LYS A 593 -42.17 -26.32 -3.54
C LYS A 593 -41.20 -27.36 -4.06
N ILE A 594 -41.10 -28.49 -3.36
CA ILE A 594 -40.18 -29.58 -3.75
C ILE A 594 -40.47 -30.12 -5.16
N GLU A 595 -41.71 -30.05 -5.63
CA GLU A 595 -42.11 -30.48 -6.97
C GLU A 595 -41.59 -29.57 -8.09
N ASP A 596 -41.15 -28.35 -7.76
CA ASP A 596 -40.56 -27.40 -8.72
C ASP A 596 -39.12 -27.77 -9.09
N PHE A 597 -38.54 -28.79 -8.44
CA PHE A 597 -37.15 -29.21 -8.61
C PHE A 597 -37.04 -30.61 -9.19
N ALA A 598 -36.00 -30.82 -10.00
CA ALA A 598 -35.74 -32.11 -10.66
C ALA A 598 -35.48 -33.25 -9.66
N THR A 599 -34.90 -32.97 -8.49
CA THR A 599 -34.67 -33.94 -7.43
C THR A 599 -34.85 -33.32 -6.04
N PRO A 600 -35.19 -34.12 -5.01
CA PRO A 600 -35.24 -33.65 -3.62
C PRO A 600 -33.93 -33.04 -3.12
N LEU A 601 -32.79 -33.46 -3.67
CA LEU A 601 -31.48 -32.91 -3.32
C LEU A 601 -31.42 -31.42 -3.64
N VAL A 602 -31.82 -31.01 -4.85
CA VAL A 602 -31.76 -29.61 -5.28
C VAL A 602 -32.64 -28.71 -4.43
N PHE A 603 -33.83 -29.18 -4.03
CA PHE A 603 -34.70 -28.45 -3.10
C PHE A 603 -34.03 -28.28 -1.72
N ASN A 604 -33.39 -29.33 -1.20
CA ASN A 604 -32.65 -29.25 0.07
C ASN A 604 -31.44 -28.31 0.00
N GLU A 605 -30.76 -28.21 -1.14
CA GLU A 605 -29.69 -27.24 -1.36
C GLU A 605 -30.23 -25.81 -1.38
N CYS A 606 -31.43 -25.58 -1.93
CA CYS A 606 -32.08 -24.28 -1.81
C CYS A 606 -32.31 -23.92 -0.34
N LEU A 607 -32.91 -24.84 0.43
CA LEU A 607 -33.17 -24.63 1.86
C LEU A 607 -31.89 -24.43 2.68
N HIS A 608 -30.80 -25.11 2.32
CA HIS A 608 -29.48 -24.88 2.92
C HIS A 608 -28.95 -23.48 2.59
N GLY A 609 -29.00 -23.11 1.31
CA GLY A 609 -28.64 -21.78 0.84
C GLY A 609 -29.48 -20.66 1.48
N MET A 610 -30.73 -20.92 1.86
CA MET A 610 -31.56 -19.98 2.65
C MET A 610 -30.91 -19.62 4.01
N GLY A 611 -30.09 -20.51 4.58
CA GLY A 611 -29.32 -20.24 5.79
C GLY A 611 -28.19 -19.23 5.60
N HIS A 612 -27.37 -19.41 4.56
CA HIS A 612 -26.35 -18.43 4.17
C HIS A 612 -26.98 -17.07 3.89
N ALA A 613 -28.11 -17.13 3.19
CA ALA A 613 -28.97 -16.01 2.90
C ALA A 613 -29.43 -15.26 4.16
N ALA A 614 -29.88 -15.98 5.19
CA ALA A 614 -30.29 -15.40 6.47
C ALA A 614 -29.13 -14.64 7.14
N MET A 615 -27.92 -15.21 7.12
CA MET A 615 -26.71 -14.58 7.65
C MET A 615 -26.40 -13.27 6.94
N PHE A 616 -26.49 -13.23 5.62
CA PHE A 616 -26.23 -12.02 4.85
C PHE A 616 -27.26 -10.91 5.14
N VAL A 617 -28.55 -11.22 5.10
CA VAL A 617 -29.58 -10.17 5.30
C VAL A 617 -29.62 -9.66 6.73
N THR A 618 -29.28 -10.48 7.72
CA THR A 618 -29.26 -10.06 9.13
C THR A 618 -27.91 -9.49 9.56
N ASP A 619 -27.03 -9.11 8.62
CA ASP A 619 -25.71 -8.53 8.92
C ASP A 619 -24.85 -9.44 9.83
N MET A 620 -24.91 -10.74 9.56
CA MET A 620 -24.20 -11.82 10.25
C MET A 620 -24.64 -12.04 11.71
N GLU A 621 -25.83 -11.57 12.08
CA GLU A 621 -26.43 -11.81 13.39
C GLU A 621 -27.01 -13.24 13.46
N VAL A 622 -26.26 -14.17 14.06
CA VAL A 622 -26.64 -15.59 14.16
C VAL A 622 -28.02 -15.81 14.79
N PRO A 623 -28.40 -15.17 15.92
CA PRO A 623 -29.72 -15.36 16.51
C PRO A 623 -30.86 -14.94 15.56
N ASP A 624 -30.72 -13.81 14.88
CA ASP A 624 -31.71 -13.28 13.96
C ASP A 624 -31.82 -14.17 12.71
N SER A 625 -30.69 -14.66 12.20
CA SER A 625 -30.64 -15.62 11.09
C SER A 625 -31.40 -16.91 11.40
N LEU A 626 -31.17 -17.47 12.58
CA LEU A 626 -31.85 -18.69 13.04
C LEU A 626 -33.35 -18.45 13.21
N SER A 627 -33.75 -17.24 13.62
CA SER A 627 -35.17 -16.88 13.72
C SER A 627 -35.89 -16.84 12.37
N LEU A 628 -35.19 -16.49 11.28
CA LEU A 628 -35.73 -16.58 9.92
C LEU A 628 -35.90 -18.04 9.48
N CYS A 629 -34.93 -18.90 9.82
CA CYS A 629 -35.04 -20.33 9.56
C CYS A 629 -36.17 -21.00 10.37
N ASP A 630 -36.49 -20.52 11.58
CA ASP A 630 -37.57 -21.07 12.41
C ASP A 630 -38.96 -21.00 11.75
N ILE A 631 -39.13 -20.15 10.73
CA ILE A 631 -40.39 -19.93 10.01
C ILE A 631 -40.79 -21.14 9.16
N PHE A 632 -39.83 -21.99 8.75
CA PHE A 632 -40.17 -23.19 7.99
C PHE A 632 -40.99 -24.17 8.84
N ASP A 633 -42.12 -24.63 8.31
CA ASP A 633 -43.04 -25.53 9.02
C ASP A 633 -42.40 -26.90 9.33
N ARG A 634 -41.66 -27.43 8.36
CA ARG A 634 -41.03 -28.76 8.45
C ARG A 634 -39.69 -28.71 9.16
N GLU A 635 -39.48 -29.66 10.06
CA GLU A 635 -38.24 -29.79 10.84
C GLU A 635 -37.01 -29.99 9.97
N ASP A 636 -37.10 -30.83 8.93
CA ASP A 636 -35.98 -31.08 8.03
C ASP A 636 -35.60 -29.84 7.19
N ALA A 637 -36.58 -29.00 6.85
CA ALA A 637 -36.32 -27.72 6.20
C ALA A 637 -35.62 -26.71 7.13
N ARG A 638 -36.05 -26.66 8.39
CA ARG A 638 -35.37 -25.85 9.43
C ARG A 638 -33.92 -26.29 9.61
N GLU A 639 -33.68 -27.60 9.77
CA GLU A 639 -32.34 -28.15 9.93
C GLU A 639 -31.43 -27.82 8.72
N ARG A 640 -31.95 -27.91 7.50
CA ARG A 640 -31.19 -27.52 6.29
C ARG A 640 -30.78 -26.05 6.34
N CYS A 641 -31.73 -25.16 6.65
CA CYS A 641 -31.48 -23.73 6.78
C CYS A 641 -30.48 -23.42 7.92
N TYR A 642 -30.64 -24.01 9.11
CA TYR A 642 -29.68 -23.84 10.20
C TYR A 642 -28.25 -24.27 9.80
N GLY A 643 -28.14 -25.34 9.00
CA GLY A 643 -26.86 -25.80 8.49
C GLY A 643 -26.12 -24.72 7.68
N GLY A 644 -26.83 -23.95 6.85
CA GLY A 644 -26.23 -22.85 6.10
C GLY A 644 -25.79 -21.69 7.00
N VAL A 645 -26.63 -21.33 7.99
CA VAL A 645 -26.30 -20.30 9.00
C VAL A 645 -25.01 -20.65 9.74
N PHE A 646 -24.89 -21.88 10.25
CA PHE A 646 -23.73 -22.29 11.03
C PHE A 646 -22.49 -22.56 10.16
N MET A 647 -22.64 -23.00 8.92
CA MET A 647 -21.53 -23.09 7.98
C MET A 647 -20.92 -21.71 7.76
N GLU A 648 -21.74 -20.72 7.42
CA GLU A 648 -21.29 -19.34 7.17
C GLU A 648 -20.61 -18.74 8.40
N ASN A 649 -21.15 -18.98 9.60
CA ASN A 649 -20.55 -18.49 10.84
C ASN A 649 -19.20 -19.16 11.18
N SER A 650 -19.00 -20.43 10.81
CA SER A 650 -17.88 -21.25 11.31
C SER A 650 -16.64 -21.28 10.43
N SER A 651 -16.81 -21.29 9.09
CA SER A 651 -15.68 -21.38 8.17
C SER A 651 -15.40 -20.09 7.42
N SER A 652 -16.37 -19.17 7.32
CA SER A 652 -16.34 -17.91 6.53
C SER A 652 -15.59 -18.03 5.18
N SER A 653 -15.49 -19.24 4.64
CA SER A 653 -14.62 -19.60 3.53
C SER A 653 -15.20 -19.14 2.19
N THR A 654 -16.41 -18.62 2.25
CA THR A 654 -17.28 -18.18 1.16
C THR A 654 -17.37 -16.65 1.05
N ASN A 655 -16.92 -15.88 2.05
CA ASN A 655 -16.95 -14.41 1.99
C ASN A 655 -15.83 -13.75 2.82
N ASN A 656 -14.75 -13.31 2.15
CA ASN A 656 -13.75 -12.42 2.75
C ASN A 656 -14.29 -10.99 3.00
N ASP A 657 -15.45 -10.66 2.45
CA ASP A 657 -16.13 -9.36 2.56
C ASP A 657 -17.15 -9.30 3.71
N HIS A 658 -17.54 -10.43 4.32
CA HIS A 658 -18.49 -10.50 5.46
C HIS A 658 -18.09 -11.58 6.49
N PRO A 659 -17.05 -11.36 7.31
CA PRO A 659 -16.62 -12.36 8.30
C PRO A 659 -17.70 -12.60 9.36
N GLY A 660 -17.89 -13.86 9.75
CA GLY A 660 -18.78 -14.25 10.84
C GLY A 660 -18.41 -13.57 12.15
N ARG A 661 -19.39 -12.93 12.81
CA ARG A 661 -19.17 -12.12 14.04
C ARG A 661 -19.22 -12.92 15.34
N TYR A 662 -19.69 -14.16 15.27
CA TYR A 662 -20.09 -14.94 16.45
C TYR A 662 -19.14 -16.08 16.81
N VAL A 663 -17.99 -16.20 16.15
CA VAL A 663 -16.92 -17.12 16.58
C VAL A 663 -15.82 -16.35 17.34
N LYS A 664 -15.33 -16.93 18.43
CA LYS A 664 -14.40 -16.28 19.35
C LYS A 664 -13.16 -17.15 19.57
N GLY A 665 -11.97 -16.57 19.43
CA GLY A 665 -10.73 -17.30 19.68
C GLY A 665 -10.50 -17.65 21.16
N ASP A 666 -11.02 -16.81 22.08
CA ASP A 666 -10.92 -16.97 23.53
C ASP A 666 -12.04 -17.84 24.13
N ASP A 667 -13.19 -17.96 23.44
CA ASP A 667 -14.22 -18.97 23.73
C ASP A 667 -14.57 -19.77 22.46
N PRO A 668 -13.83 -20.87 22.19
CA PRO A 668 -14.09 -21.69 21.01
C PRO A 668 -15.49 -22.30 20.97
N LEU A 669 -16.20 -22.46 22.10
CA LEU A 669 -17.53 -23.08 22.12
C LEU A 669 -18.66 -22.08 21.79
N PHE A 670 -18.35 -20.79 21.72
CA PHE A 670 -19.29 -19.74 21.32
C PHE A 670 -19.53 -19.74 19.80
N PRO A 671 -20.78 -19.59 19.33
CA PRO A 671 -21.98 -19.23 20.08
C PRO A 671 -22.80 -20.43 20.60
N CYS A 672 -22.40 -21.66 20.28
CA CYS A 672 -23.19 -22.87 20.55
C CYS A 672 -23.52 -23.09 22.03
N ASN A 673 -22.63 -22.67 22.93
CA ASN A 673 -22.84 -22.71 24.39
C ASN A 673 -23.83 -21.65 24.91
N SER A 674 -24.27 -20.71 24.07
CA SER A 674 -25.18 -19.61 24.43
C SER A 674 -26.52 -19.66 23.70
N LEU A 675 -26.63 -20.49 22.66
CA LEU A 675 -27.85 -20.65 21.88
C LEU A 675 -28.83 -21.66 22.52
N PRO A 676 -30.14 -21.56 22.24
CA PRO A 676 -31.12 -22.57 22.64
C PRO A 676 -30.76 -23.98 22.16
N GLU A 677 -31.06 -24.99 22.98
CA GLU A 677 -30.71 -26.41 22.77
C GLU A 677 -31.13 -26.95 21.39
N LYS A 678 -32.26 -26.48 20.85
CA LYS A 678 -32.77 -26.88 19.53
C LYS A 678 -31.77 -26.64 18.39
N TYR A 679 -30.81 -25.73 18.55
CA TYR A 679 -29.78 -25.44 17.56
C TYR A 679 -28.45 -26.16 17.81
N SER A 680 -28.23 -26.70 19.02
CA SER A 680 -26.91 -27.14 19.49
C SER A 680 -26.31 -28.25 18.64
N LYS A 681 -27.12 -29.22 18.18
CA LYS A 681 -26.66 -30.33 17.33
C LYS A 681 -25.95 -29.82 16.06
N LEU A 682 -26.60 -28.95 15.30
CA LEU A 682 -26.04 -28.41 14.06
C LEU A 682 -24.97 -27.34 14.33
N CYS A 683 -25.13 -26.54 15.38
CA CYS A 683 -24.12 -25.56 15.77
C CYS A 683 -22.77 -26.27 16.04
N TYR A 684 -22.76 -27.28 16.92
CA TYR A 684 -21.53 -28.02 17.23
C TYR A 684 -21.00 -28.86 16.06
N ARG A 685 -21.88 -29.32 15.16
CA ARG A 685 -21.46 -29.94 13.90
C ARG A 685 -20.53 -29.03 13.11
N TYR A 686 -20.95 -27.78 12.88
CA TYR A 686 -20.19 -26.82 12.07
C TYR A 686 -19.09 -26.11 12.88
N GLN A 687 -19.18 -26.05 14.21
CA GLN A 687 -18.13 -25.51 15.08
C GLN A 687 -16.79 -26.24 14.90
N SER A 688 -16.81 -27.52 14.48
CA SER A 688 -15.59 -28.24 14.11
C SER A 688 -14.78 -27.55 13.00
N SER A 689 -15.41 -26.84 12.08
CA SER A 689 -14.73 -26.06 11.04
C SER A 689 -13.98 -24.89 11.64
N HIS A 690 -14.60 -24.17 12.58
CA HIS A 690 -13.96 -23.11 13.33
C HIS A 690 -12.76 -23.63 14.15
N PHE A 691 -12.92 -24.79 14.81
CA PHE A 691 -11.82 -25.45 15.53
C PHE A 691 -10.64 -25.78 14.62
N ALA A 692 -10.89 -26.26 13.41
CA ALA A 692 -9.83 -26.51 12.44
C ALA A 692 -9.10 -25.20 12.07
N LEU A 693 -9.83 -24.10 11.85
CA LEU A 693 -9.21 -22.81 11.54
C LEU A 693 -8.31 -22.29 12.67
N ILE A 694 -8.82 -22.19 13.91
CA ILE A 694 -8.05 -21.62 15.04
C ILE A 694 -6.87 -22.50 15.48
N THR A 695 -6.87 -23.78 15.08
CA THR A 695 -5.77 -24.70 15.35
C THR A 695 -4.82 -24.86 14.16
N ASN A 696 -4.95 -24.04 13.12
CA ASN A 696 -4.19 -24.14 11.87
C ASN A 696 -4.25 -25.55 11.26
N HIS A 697 -5.44 -26.13 11.22
CA HIS A 697 -5.76 -27.46 10.70
C HIS A 697 -4.98 -28.61 11.38
N ASN A 698 -4.56 -28.41 12.63
CA ASN A 698 -3.99 -29.48 13.42
C ASN A 698 -5.09 -30.40 13.96
N TRP A 699 -5.38 -31.48 13.25
CA TRP A 699 -6.50 -32.38 13.54
C TRP A 699 -6.48 -33.01 14.95
N GLN A 700 -5.30 -33.19 15.55
CA GLN A 700 -5.20 -33.63 16.95
C GLN A 700 -5.71 -32.56 17.92
N LYS A 701 -5.33 -31.29 17.70
CA LYS A 701 -5.84 -30.15 18.48
C LYS A 701 -7.34 -29.91 18.22
N THR A 702 -7.78 -30.04 16.97
CA THR A 702 -9.21 -30.00 16.62
C THR A 702 -10.00 -31.06 17.38
N ALA A 703 -9.51 -32.31 17.41
CA ALA A 703 -10.13 -33.39 18.18
C ALA A 703 -10.20 -33.07 19.68
N GLN A 704 -9.16 -32.46 20.26
CA GLN A 704 -9.18 -32.02 21.66
C GLN A 704 -10.24 -30.96 21.94
N LEU A 705 -10.54 -30.09 20.97
CA LEU A 705 -11.66 -29.14 21.08
C LEU A 705 -13.01 -29.84 20.94
N CYS A 706 -13.16 -30.78 20.00
CA CYS A 706 -14.39 -31.59 19.91
C CYS A 706 -14.69 -32.39 21.18
N LEU A 707 -13.67 -32.82 21.94
CA LEU A 707 -13.88 -33.47 23.25
C LEU A 707 -14.43 -32.52 24.34
N LYS A 708 -14.34 -31.21 24.14
CA LYS A 708 -14.94 -30.20 25.05
C LYS A 708 -16.40 -29.88 24.71
N VAL A 709 -16.89 -30.33 23.56
CA VAL A 709 -18.30 -30.24 23.17
C VAL A 709 -19.14 -31.15 24.09
N PRO A 710 -20.38 -30.77 24.46
CA PRO A 710 -21.27 -31.64 25.23
C PRO A 710 -21.39 -33.03 24.60
N GLN A 711 -21.43 -34.06 25.44
CA GLN A 711 -21.30 -35.46 25.02
C GLN A 711 -22.27 -35.85 23.90
N ASP A 712 -23.51 -35.37 23.96
CA ASP A 712 -24.57 -35.68 23.00
C ASP A 712 -24.31 -35.13 21.58
N TYR A 713 -23.37 -34.18 21.43
CA TYR A 713 -23.04 -33.54 20.15
C TYR A 713 -21.61 -33.82 19.68
N GLN A 714 -20.82 -34.61 20.41
CA GLN A 714 -19.43 -34.90 20.04
C GLN A 714 -19.35 -35.60 18.68
N ASP A 715 -20.24 -36.56 18.41
CA ASP A 715 -20.27 -37.27 17.13
C ASP A 715 -20.47 -36.31 15.94
N GLU A 716 -21.30 -35.28 16.10
CA GLU A 716 -21.51 -34.27 15.06
C GLU A 716 -20.23 -33.44 14.81
N CYS A 717 -19.52 -33.07 15.87
CA CYS A 717 -18.23 -32.37 15.75
C CYS A 717 -17.19 -33.24 15.02
N PHE A 718 -17.02 -34.49 15.45
CA PHE A 718 -16.07 -35.42 14.83
C PHE A 718 -16.42 -35.80 13.39
N ARG A 719 -17.71 -35.83 13.03
CA ARG A 719 -18.17 -36.11 11.67
C ARG A 719 -17.69 -35.03 10.70
N THR A 720 -17.80 -33.76 11.08
CA THR A 720 -17.39 -32.63 10.22
C THR A 720 -15.87 -32.56 10.03
N ILE A 721 -15.06 -33.07 10.96
CA ILE A 721 -13.62 -33.27 10.72
C ILE A 721 -13.40 -34.10 9.45
N GLY A 722 -14.19 -35.15 9.24
CA GLY A 722 -14.14 -35.94 8.01
C GLY A 722 -14.65 -35.19 6.79
N THR A 723 -15.84 -34.59 6.91
CA THR A 723 -16.49 -33.86 5.81
C THR A 723 -15.61 -32.74 5.24
N ASN A 724 -14.98 -31.93 6.11
CA ASN A 724 -14.15 -30.81 5.69
C ASN A 724 -12.96 -31.24 4.82
N GLN A 725 -12.40 -32.42 5.06
CA GLN A 725 -11.22 -32.88 4.34
C GLN A 725 -11.51 -33.15 2.86
N VAL A 726 -12.73 -33.58 2.52
CA VAL A 726 -13.16 -33.75 1.12
C VAL A 726 -13.27 -32.39 0.40
N GLY A 727 -13.47 -31.31 1.15
CA GLY A 727 -13.37 -29.94 0.66
C GLY A 727 -11.93 -29.49 0.40
N PHE A 728 -10.95 -29.99 1.16
CA PHE A 728 -9.58 -29.48 1.18
C PHE A 728 -8.54 -30.32 0.44
N THR A 729 -8.78 -31.60 0.24
CA THR A 729 -7.84 -32.49 -0.44
C THR A 729 -8.57 -33.56 -1.24
N GLN A 730 -7.90 -34.13 -2.25
CA GLN A 730 -8.33 -35.34 -2.95
C GLN A 730 -7.56 -36.57 -2.49
N ASN A 731 -6.56 -36.41 -1.61
CA ASN A 731 -5.71 -37.50 -1.18
C ASN A 731 -6.42 -38.34 -0.09
N VAL A 732 -6.98 -39.48 -0.50
CA VAL A 732 -7.70 -40.41 0.39
C VAL A 732 -6.80 -40.95 1.51
N ASP A 733 -5.52 -41.18 1.26
CA ASP A 733 -4.59 -41.66 2.30
C ASP A 733 -4.33 -40.59 3.35
N LEU A 734 -4.24 -39.32 2.94
CA LEU A 734 -4.16 -38.19 3.86
C LEU A 734 -5.45 -38.09 4.68
N MET A 735 -6.63 -38.22 4.05
CA MET A 735 -7.91 -38.21 4.75
C MET A 735 -8.01 -39.31 5.81
N LYS A 736 -7.64 -40.53 5.41
CA LYS A 736 -7.59 -41.69 6.29
C LYS A 736 -6.60 -41.45 7.43
N GLY A 737 -5.39 -40.97 7.12
CA GLY A 737 -4.36 -40.65 8.09
C GLY A 737 -4.86 -39.65 9.14
N ASN A 738 -5.52 -38.58 8.71
CA ASN A 738 -6.10 -37.56 9.59
C ASN A 738 -7.23 -38.13 10.46
N CYS A 739 -8.16 -38.92 9.91
CA CYS A 739 -9.20 -39.56 10.71
C CYS A 739 -8.65 -40.58 11.72
N LEU A 740 -7.50 -41.22 11.43
CA LEU A 740 -6.84 -42.13 12.38
C LEU A 740 -6.22 -41.41 13.59
N LEU A 741 -6.10 -40.08 13.54
CA LEU A 741 -5.66 -39.25 14.68
C LEU A 741 -6.75 -39.06 15.74
N MET A 742 -8.00 -39.44 15.44
CA MET A 742 -9.11 -39.29 16.40
C MET A 742 -8.91 -40.19 17.63
N PRO A 743 -9.31 -39.74 18.84
CA PRO A 743 -8.80 -40.29 20.10
C PRO A 743 -9.33 -41.69 20.45
N THR A 744 -10.46 -42.10 19.89
CA THR A 744 -11.08 -43.42 20.14
C THR A 744 -11.46 -44.10 18.84
N THR A 745 -11.61 -45.42 18.84
CA THR A 745 -12.10 -46.18 17.68
C THR A 745 -13.47 -45.68 17.20
N HIS A 746 -14.34 -45.27 18.14
CA HIS A 746 -15.63 -44.67 17.82
C HIS A 746 -15.47 -43.39 17.00
N PHE A 747 -14.69 -42.41 17.47
CA PHE A 747 -14.52 -41.14 16.76
C PHE A 747 -13.72 -41.27 15.45
N LYS A 748 -12.82 -42.26 15.35
CA LYS A 748 -12.19 -42.62 14.06
C LYS A 748 -13.24 -43.02 13.04
N ASN A 749 -14.17 -43.90 13.43
CA ASN A 749 -15.25 -44.34 12.55
C ASN A 749 -16.20 -43.19 12.19
N VAL A 750 -16.54 -42.32 13.15
CA VAL A 750 -17.39 -41.14 12.90
C VAL A 750 -16.73 -40.17 11.91
N CYS A 751 -15.42 -39.91 12.04
CA CYS A 751 -14.68 -39.11 11.06
C CYS A 751 -14.69 -39.76 9.67
N ILE A 752 -14.44 -41.07 9.57
CA ILE A 752 -14.47 -41.80 8.30
C ILE A 752 -15.88 -41.75 7.67
N GLN A 753 -16.93 -41.90 8.47
CA GLN A 753 -18.31 -41.72 7.99
C GLN A 753 -18.54 -40.31 7.42
N GLY A 754 -17.95 -39.29 8.04
CA GLY A 754 -17.95 -37.91 7.53
C GLY A 754 -17.33 -37.82 6.13
N VAL A 755 -16.13 -38.39 5.93
CA VAL A 755 -15.44 -38.45 4.63
C VAL A 755 -16.32 -39.16 3.58
N VAL A 756 -16.79 -40.37 3.89
CA VAL A 756 -17.59 -41.19 2.96
C VAL A 756 -18.90 -40.48 2.59
N SER A 757 -19.59 -39.89 3.57
CA SER A 757 -20.82 -39.14 3.30
C SER A 757 -20.59 -37.93 2.40
N SER A 758 -19.45 -37.25 2.55
CA SER A 758 -19.10 -36.10 1.72
C SER A 758 -18.70 -36.49 0.30
N PHE A 759 -18.09 -37.66 0.10
CA PHE A 759 -17.82 -38.19 -1.24
C PHE A 759 -19.12 -38.50 -1.99
N ALA A 760 -20.05 -39.18 -1.32
CA ALA A 760 -21.36 -39.50 -1.89
C ALA A 760 -22.16 -38.26 -2.30
N TYR A 761 -21.87 -37.09 -1.71
CA TYR A 761 -22.47 -35.82 -2.07
C TYR A 761 -21.68 -35.05 -3.15
N ARG A 762 -20.34 -35.04 -3.09
CA ARG A 762 -19.51 -34.27 -4.02
C ARG A 762 -19.45 -34.91 -5.42
N PHE A 763 -19.36 -36.24 -5.47
CA PHE A 763 -19.13 -37.02 -6.70
C PHE A 763 -20.37 -37.84 -7.10
N VAL A 764 -21.54 -37.21 -7.07
CA VAL A 764 -22.81 -37.88 -7.41
C VAL A 764 -22.81 -38.26 -8.89
N GLY A 765 -22.90 -39.57 -9.17
CA GLY A 765 -23.01 -40.10 -10.53
C GLY A 765 -21.68 -40.45 -11.20
N ASP A 766 -20.56 -40.36 -10.49
CA ASP A 766 -19.26 -40.87 -10.94
C ASP A 766 -19.19 -42.40 -10.68
N ASP A 767 -18.73 -43.17 -11.68
CA ASP A 767 -18.59 -44.64 -11.64
C ASP A 767 -17.34 -45.12 -10.88
#